data_AF-A0A7Z9G766-F1
#
_entry.id   AF-A0A7Z9G766-F1
#
_cell.length_a   1.000
_cell.length_b   1.000
_cell.length_c   1.000
_cell.angle_alpha   90.00
_cell.angle_beta   90.00
_cell.angle_gamma   90.00
#
_symmetry.space_group_name_H-M   'P 1'
#
loop_
_entity.id
_entity.type
_entity.pdbx_description
1 polymer ?
#
loop_
_entity_poly.entity_id
_entity_poly.type
_entity_poly.pdbx_seq_one_letter_code
_entity_poly.pdbx_strand_id
1 'polypeptide(L)'
;MRESNGVRPWCALAMVILAFACGSENTKSTTTEPDSTSPDIDTNDILEPDSSVADSELQKPECAAPKDCIAAGFEPGYCNVPACMDGKCVAEESNEVCNQGGYFDGLTHGLPHTVHNRPVALIGENYFESSLDKPGANLAASIDRLKQLENEQGDGLVLPLRLLGNTWVVASSGDLPVQGATAAALFGSDKLGAMSQLLFLDLVDGSVSAENIYALLDLLSGTMLARPGRPVFVRAKRQQRQSLLMIRNALTQPAYAALAPNVRIHECFLAEDLVNVASAQNLISQSYKDGLHGVEVHHQSSNIMGSIGWAQSLDLGVGVWGVPENEGAVFIAAWRNEVDFIVTHYPMRRAREVVENENAVFYLNLRGQDIKDGGIKFYKNDAEAHTLGIDGGQKPKITLFGPGEDLVGPTLDFANEEEDRIGLGHAYTHKGAGFLVTAVVNFDELLAVVDGQTRQILGNSDSAGFYLDLYNPVGSTGVQLRFGVYVAGSYRTAIHPADSFSGNNSYFIVAAYDGAGDVQLWVDMKNALTAPELAAGGVTQSKAPVLVGADPEGPNGARFFFDGKVQQVSIQRWTPHDCTGAADCLGLDSGCSAGLCNLSTGLCRSDLKPGACEIDGACYSSGEVDPTNSCQICDPEQNTSWSLNSERVDQCIQVKSLLFQVETAVLTNAGTDNGMELCMAPDYCFALDNPSLNDLEKGEVNHFLFDLKQEPGSVDTGYVPFSEVTLRPTASTSGVDAWKPECVAIIADSKLLYCHDALSPVQIGKDSDDVPFWTNKPPLGNGCKSCYPTVLTHGPMVGHTTHQSAKIWLRSMAESEVSVAYNQLGTAAVKTTLPITTTLDDDFTAIIELADLEAGSEYEYSVLVDGEAVLGQKSSFRTAPSAGAQFTAAFGSCMKYAYSHTMPIFNKMLDAAPDLLLLIGDNMYANSTLPPVLQHYYLRMRTIESFGALLANTPTWATWDDHDYTGNNKDVNSPGKENALVAFKRYWANPYYGTDGLPGVWFSFVWGQVEFFMVDDRYYRNAVAGTMLGQEQLDWLLISLQASTAVFKVLVSGSQWTLGGSTDSWASFPVEQALILDHVMAHAISGVFLLSGDIHRTETRRLRDASATSYDVWEFTSSPLANTSSGCPGSNEPDTVVYCADSTRYFSLLKFDT
;
A
#
# COMPACT_ATOMS: atom_id res chain seq x y z
N MET A 1 -58.60 -14.56 9.72
CA MET A 1 -59.55 -14.21 10.81
C MET A 1 -58.73 -13.92 12.06
N ARG A 2 -58.85 -12.68 12.55
CA ARG A 2 -58.56 -12.08 13.87
C ARG A 2 -57.79 -12.85 14.96
N GLU A 3 -56.83 -12.13 15.56
CA GLU A 3 -56.62 -11.84 17.00
C GLU A 3 -56.41 -13.06 17.95
N SER A 4 -55.57 -13.07 19.00
CA SER A 4 -54.83 -12.08 19.78
C SER A 4 -54.09 -12.84 20.92
N ASN A 5 -52.99 -12.26 21.43
CA ASN A 5 -52.51 -12.19 22.83
C ASN A 5 -52.83 -13.34 23.81
N GLY A 6 -51.93 -13.91 24.61
CA GLY A 6 -50.60 -13.51 25.10
C GLY A 6 -50.31 -14.26 26.41
N VAL A 7 -49.21 -13.91 27.07
CA VAL A 7 -48.76 -14.26 28.45
C VAL A 7 -47.79 -15.46 28.59
N ARG A 8 -46.51 -15.13 28.84
CA ARG A 8 -45.46 -15.96 29.49
C ARG A 8 -45.66 -15.93 31.03
N PRO A 9 -45.06 -16.84 31.84
CA PRO A 9 -43.64 -16.69 32.23
C PRO A 9 -42.84 -18.01 32.42
N TRP A 10 -41.55 -17.93 32.02
CA TRP A 10 -40.30 -18.43 32.64
C TRP A 10 -40.34 -19.59 33.66
N CYS A 11 -39.56 -20.66 33.41
CA CYS A 11 -38.41 -21.06 34.23
C CYS A 11 -37.62 -22.27 33.68
N ALA A 12 -36.31 -22.05 33.56
CA ALA A 12 -35.10 -22.89 33.51
C ALA A 12 -35.11 -24.44 33.61
N LEU A 13 -34.14 -25.01 32.86
CA LEU A 13 -33.09 -25.97 33.25
C LEU A 13 -33.16 -27.43 32.76
N ALA A 14 -32.01 -27.85 32.21
CA ALA A 14 -31.31 -29.14 32.38
C ALA A 14 -31.44 -30.26 31.30
N MET A 15 -30.36 -30.38 30.51
CA MET A 15 -29.40 -31.51 30.47
C MET A 15 -29.82 -32.93 30.00
N VAL A 16 -28.99 -33.47 29.08
CA VAL A 16 -28.18 -34.73 29.21
C VAL A 16 -28.66 -36.05 28.52
N ILE A 17 -27.86 -36.46 27.51
CA ILE A 17 -27.12 -37.77 27.36
C ILE A 17 -27.68 -38.96 26.53
N LEU A 18 -26.88 -39.31 25.50
CA LEU A 18 -26.31 -40.61 25.05
C LEU A 18 -27.19 -41.80 24.56
N ALA A 19 -26.99 -42.17 23.28
CA ALA A 19 -26.16 -43.31 22.80
C ALA A 19 -26.74 -44.56 22.09
N PHE A 20 -25.84 -45.10 21.24
CA PHE A 20 -25.59 -46.49 20.78
C PHE A 20 -26.38 -47.13 19.61
N ALA A 21 -25.71 -47.13 18.44
CA ALA A 21 -25.10 -48.26 17.68
C ALA A 21 -25.89 -49.46 17.07
N CYS A 22 -25.35 -49.83 15.88
CA CYS A 22 -25.15 -51.16 15.25
C CYS A 22 -26.24 -51.83 14.38
N GLY A 23 -25.96 -51.92 13.06
CA GLY A 23 -25.46 -53.17 12.43
C GLY A 23 -26.35 -53.96 11.44
N SER A 24 -25.92 -53.99 10.14
CA SER A 24 -25.86 -55.12 9.15
C SER A 24 -27.16 -55.90 8.77
N GLU A 25 -27.40 -56.51 7.60
CA GLU A 25 -26.64 -56.85 6.37
C GLU A 25 -27.59 -57.48 5.29
N ASN A 26 -27.27 -57.27 3.99
CA ASN A 26 -27.22 -58.22 2.84
C ASN A 26 -28.43 -58.94 2.14
N THR A 27 -28.55 -58.66 0.82
CA THR A 27 -28.35 -59.54 -0.40
C THR A 27 -29.47 -59.80 -1.47
N LYS A 28 -29.10 -59.47 -2.75
CA LYS A 28 -29.24 -60.15 -4.08
C LYS A 28 -30.63 -60.40 -4.73
N SER A 29 -30.88 -60.38 -6.06
CA SER A 29 -30.13 -60.14 -7.34
C SER A 29 -31.10 -60.16 -8.58
N THR A 30 -30.57 -59.85 -9.79
CA THR A 30 -31.02 -60.17 -11.21
C THR A 30 -32.10 -59.27 -11.86
N THR A 31 -32.06 -58.79 -13.14
CA THR A 31 -31.31 -59.11 -14.39
C THR A 31 -31.54 -58.05 -15.51
N THR A 32 -30.62 -58.02 -16.49
CA THR A 32 -30.70 -57.63 -17.94
C THR A 32 -30.69 -56.18 -18.44
N GLU A 33 -29.70 -55.90 -19.30
CA GLU A 33 -29.43 -54.74 -20.18
C GLU A 33 -29.86 -55.06 -21.66
N PRO A 34 -29.92 -54.13 -22.66
CA PRO A 34 -28.78 -53.28 -23.08
C PRO A 34 -29.05 -51.85 -23.67
N ASP A 35 -27.97 -51.06 -23.67
CA ASP A 35 -27.48 -50.01 -24.62
C ASP A 35 -28.27 -48.70 -24.92
N SER A 36 -27.74 -47.54 -24.48
CA SER A 36 -26.79 -46.71 -25.27
C SER A 36 -26.83 -45.19 -24.95
N THR A 37 -25.62 -44.61 -24.81
CA THR A 37 -25.19 -43.20 -24.98
C THR A 37 -25.34 -42.12 -23.87
N SER A 38 -24.15 -41.63 -23.46
CA SER A 38 -23.74 -40.36 -22.81
C SER A 38 -23.79 -40.25 -21.27
N PRO A 39 -22.66 -39.86 -20.61
CA PRO A 39 -22.61 -39.69 -19.16
C PRO A 39 -22.96 -38.25 -18.74
N ASP A 40 -24.02 -38.13 -17.95
CA ASP A 40 -24.21 -37.06 -16.97
C ASP A 40 -23.24 -37.28 -15.81
N ILE A 41 -22.57 -36.22 -15.34
CA ILE A 41 -21.98 -36.18 -13.99
C ILE A 41 -22.79 -35.20 -13.15
N ASP A 42 -23.33 -35.80 -12.09
CA ASP A 42 -24.19 -35.33 -11.04
C ASP A 42 -23.49 -34.28 -10.16
N THR A 43 -24.11 -33.10 -10.04
CA THR A 43 -23.76 -32.06 -9.07
C THR A 43 -24.69 -32.19 -7.87
N ASN A 44 -24.21 -32.76 -6.77
CA ASN A 44 -24.79 -32.56 -5.44
C ASN A 44 -23.75 -32.88 -4.36
N ASP A 45 -23.27 -31.85 -3.69
CA ASP A 45 -23.34 -31.73 -2.22
C ASP A 45 -22.55 -30.48 -1.81
N ILE A 46 -23.24 -29.49 -1.24
CA ILE A 46 -22.96 -28.99 0.12
C ILE A 46 -24.18 -28.17 0.56
N LEU A 47 -24.66 -28.55 1.72
CA LEU A 47 -25.86 -28.12 2.42
C LEU A 47 -25.67 -26.74 3.05
N GLU A 48 -26.68 -25.88 2.88
CA GLU A 48 -26.91 -24.69 3.71
C GLU A 48 -27.28 -25.04 5.16
N PRO A 49 -27.04 -24.13 6.11
CA PRO A 49 -27.88 -23.99 7.28
C PRO A 49 -28.66 -22.66 7.27
N ASP A 50 -29.96 -22.82 7.02
CA ASP A 50 -31.15 -22.13 7.56
C ASP A 50 -30.94 -20.89 8.45
N SER A 51 -31.42 -19.75 7.94
CA SER A 51 -31.62 -18.48 8.63
C SER A 51 -32.99 -18.42 9.30
N SER A 52 -33.05 -18.39 10.64
CA SER A 52 -34.26 -17.93 11.34
C SER A 52 -34.00 -17.37 12.74
N VAL A 53 -33.82 -16.05 12.87
CA VAL A 53 -34.44 -15.20 13.92
C VAL A 53 -34.54 -13.76 13.40
N ALA A 54 -35.77 -13.23 13.37
CA ALA A 54 -36.07 -11.82 13.12
C ALA A 54 -36.03 -10.98 14.41
N ASP A 55 -35.49 -9.78 14.27
CA ASP A 55 -35.72 -8.51 14.97
C ASP A 55 -36.14 -8.47 16.45
N SER A 56 -35.30 -7.79 17.23
CA SER A 56 -35.79 -6.83 18.22
C SER A 56 -34.97 -5.54 18.14
N GLU A 57 -35.64 -4.46 17.79
CA GLU A 57 -35.15 -3.08 17.74
C GLU A 57 -34.33 -2.70 18.98
N LEU A 58 -33.07 -2.35 18.75
CA LEU A 58 -32.35 -1.34 19.52
C LEU A 58 -31.95 -0.27 18.48
N GLN A 59 -32.54 0.91 18.61
CA GLN A 59 -32.15 2.11 17.86
C GLN A 59 -30.61 2.23 17.85
N LYS A 60 -29.98 2.11 16.68
CA LYS A 60 -28.55 2.35 16.52
C LYS A 60 -28.34 3.81 16.06
N PRO A 61 -27.45 4.57 16.72
CA PRO A 61 -27.21 5.98 16.45
C PRO A 61 -26.46 6.20 15.14
N GLU A 62 -26.68 7.37 14.52
CA GLU A 62 -25.97 7.88 13.35
C GLU A 62 -24.45 7.95 13.62
N CYS A 63 -23.62 7.47 12.67
CA CYS A 63 -22.17 7.55 12.79
C CYS A 63 -21.68 8.98 12.61
N ALA A 64 -20.72 9.32 13.45
CA ALA A 64 -20.19 10.64 13.65
C ALA A 64 -18.66 10.43 13.85
N ALA A 65 -17.80 11.41 13.54
CA ALA A 65 -16.33 11.32 13.63
C ALA A 65 -15.84 10.73 14.98
N PRO A 66 -14.56 10.35 15.19
CA PRO A 66 -14.15 9.88 16.52
C PRO A 66 -14.49 10.91 17.63
N LYS A 67 -14.57 12.22 17.31
CA LYS A 67 -15.00 13.34 18.18
C LYS A 67 -16.44 13.23 18.68
N ASP A 68 -17.19 12.34 18.07
CA ASP A 68 -18.62 12.45 17.83
C ASP A 68 -19.25 11.10 18.29
N CYS A 69 -18.54 9.98 18.03
CA CYS A 69 -18.73 8.68 18.66
C CYS A 69 -18.46 8.71 20.18
N ILE A 70 -17.49 9.53 20.60
CA ILE A 70 -17.17 9.75 22.01
C ILE A 70 -18.15 10.73 22.69
N ALA A 71 -18.75 11.65 21.93
CA ALA A 71 -19.84 12.52 22.40
C ALA A 71 -21.16 11.76 22.62
N ALA A 72 -21.33 10.63 21.93
CA ALA A 72 -22.48 9.71 22.06
C ALA A 72 -22.36 8.69 23.21
N GLY A 73 -21.25 8.67 23.97
CA GLY A 73 -21.11 7.89 25.20
C GLY A 73 -20.54 6.47 25.06
N PHE A 74 -19.96 6.12 23.91
CA PHE A 74 -19.32 4.81 23.70
C PHE A 74 -17.89 4.76 24.23
N GLU A 75 -17.48 3.58 24.72
CA GLU A 75 -16.12 3.37 25.23
C GLU A 75 -15.10 3.22 24.10
N PRO A 76 -13.87 3.72 24.27
CA PRO A 76 -13.12 4.28 23.15
C PRO A 76 -12.52 3.31 22.11
N GLY A 77 -12.77 2.01 22.24
CA GLY A 77 -12.16 0.93 21.45
C GLY A 77 -12.99 -0.35 21.52
N TYR A 78 -14.26 -0.16 21.87
CA TYR A 78 -15.32 -0.73 21.03
C TYR A 78 -15.49 0.09 19.73
N CYS A 79 -14.77 1.20 19.57
CA CYS A 79 -14.64 1.92 18.32
C CYS A 79 -13.62 1.21 17.41
N ASN A 80 -13.99 0.06 16.85
CA ASN A 80 -13.27 -0.46 15.69
C ASN A 80 -13.40 0.58 14.57
N VAL A 81 -12.27 1.08 14.08
CA VAL A 81 -12.19 1.98 12.95
C VAL A 81 -12.28 1.15 11.67
N PRO A 82 -13.28 1.38 10.82
CA PRO A 82 -13.04 1.51 9.40
C PRO A 82 -12.95 2.99 9.05
N ALA A 83 -12.07 3.33 8.12
CA ALA A 83 -11.88 4.70 7.66
C ALA A 83 -13.22 5.34 7.25
N CYS A 84 -13.54 6.49 7.84
CA CYS A 84 -14.58 7.37 7.33
C CYS A 84 -13.99 8.26 6.24
N MET A 85 -14.49 8.13 5.01
CA MET A 85 -14.72 9.30 4.16
C MET A 85 -16.24 9.48 4.10
N ASP A 86 -16.73 10.68 4.44
CA ASP A 86 -18.15 11.12 4.45
C ASP A 86 -19.17 10.46 5.40
N GLY A 87 -18.72 9.94 6.55
CA GLY A 87 -19.63 9.71 7.70
C GLY A 87 -20.41 8.38 7.71
N LYS A 88 -19.92 7.33 7.04
CA LYS A 88 -20.37 5.94 7.28
C LYS A 88 -19.18 4.97 7.32
N CYS A 89 -19.21 4.00 8.24
CA CYS A 89 -18.22 2.93 8.39
C CYS A 89 -18.57 1.68 7.53
N VAL A 90 -17.62 1.13 6.76
CA VAL A 90 -17.70 -0.22 6.15
C VAL A 90 -16.33 -0.91 6.29
N ALA A 91 -16.30 -2.19 6.68
CA ALA A 91 -15.08 -2.98 6.84
C ALA A 91 -14.55 -3.54 5.50
N GLU A 92 -13.27 -3.26 5.25
CA GLU A 92 -12.25 -3.90 4.38
C GLU A 92 -12.55 -4.46 2.97
N GLU A 93 -11.73 -4.04 2.00
CA GLU A 93 -10.68 -4.88 1.39
C GLU A 93 -9.96 -4.05 0.29
N SER A 94 -8.85 -3.41 0.65
CA SER A 94 -8.08 -2.55 -0.26
C SER A 94 -6.72 -2.19 0.37
N ASN A 95 -5.66 -2.83 -0.11
CA ASN A 95 -4.26 -2.63 0.27
C ASN A 95 -3.65 -1.33 -0.30
N GLU A 96 -4.39 -0.22 -0.26
CA GLU A 96 -3.88 1.12 -0.53
C GLU A 96 -3.49 1.75 0.81
N VAL A 97 -2.20 2.06 0.97
CA VAL A 97 -1.71 2.83 2.10
C VAL A 97 -2.41 4.18 2.04
N CYS A 98 -3.36 4.42 2.95
CA CYS A 98 -3.84 5.76 3.25
C CYS A 98 -2.60 6.62 3.53
N ASN A 99 -2.18 7.42 2.56
CA ASN A 99 -1.25 8.50 2.82
C ASN A 99 -2.06 9.56 3.57
N GLN A 100 -2.29 9.28 4.86
CA GLN A 100 -2.74 10.26 5.82
C GLN A 100 -1.73 11.40 5.73
N GLY A 101 -2.21 12.59 5.41
CA GLY A 101 -1.39 13.77 5.57
C GLY A 101 -0.70 13.73 6.94
N GLY A 102 0.62 13.86 6.96
CA GLY A 102 1.37 13.78 8.22
C GLY A 102 0.91 14.89 9.16
N TYR A 103 1.10 14.70 10.48
CA TYR A 103 0.75 15.72 11.48
C TYR A 103 1.34 17.12 11.19
N PHE A 104 2.44 17.18 10.42
CA PHE A 104 3.11 18.40 9.96
C PHE A 104 2.79 18.83 8.53
N ASP A 105 1.68 18.37 7.95
CA ASP A 105 1.28 18.77 6.62
C ASP A 105 1.16 20.29 6.44
N GLY A 106 1.67 20.77 5.32
CA GLY A 106 1.75 22.19 4.99
C GLY A 106 2.85 22.96 5.70
N LEU A 107 3.71 22.31 6.50
CA LEU A 107 4.87 22.95 7.14
C LEU A 107 5.91 23.41 6.11
N THR A 108 6.45 24.62 6.28
CA THR A 108 7.50 25.18 5.41
C THR A 108 8.92 24.88 5.89
N HIS A 109 9.07 24.45 7.13
CA HIS A 109 10.34 24.04 7.71
C HIS A 109 10.62 22.57 7.41
N GLY A 110 11.82 22.26 6.90
CA GLY A 110 12.21 20.89 6.57
C GLY A 110 12.56 20.09 7.82
N LEU A 111 11.79 19.04 8.10
CA LEU A 111 12.02 18.12 9.22
C LEU A 111 12.99 17.00 8.83
N PRO A 112 13.76 16.43 9.79
CA PRO A 112 14.51 15.21 9.53
C PRO A 112 13.53 14.06 9.27
N HIS A 113 13.93 13.16 8.38
CA HIS A 113 13.17 11.96 8.06
C HIS A 113 13.93 10.74 8.54
N THR A 114 13.21 9.74 9.04
CA THR A 114 13.79 8.44 9.30
C THR A 114 14.05 7.69 7.99
N VAL A 115 14.78 6.58 8.06
CA VAL A 115 15.00 5.66 6.93
C VAL A 115 13.72 5.11 6.30
N HIS A 116 12.59 5.14 7.02
CA HIS A 116 11.27 4.78 6.50
C HIS A 116 10.46 6.00 6.04
N ASN A 117 11.16 7.10 5.75
CA ASN A 117 10.61 8.37 5.26
C ASN A 117 9.54 9.00 6.18
N ARG A 118 9.61 8.75 7.50
CA ARG A 118 8.71 9.38 8.49
C ARG A 118 9.33 10.68 9.00
N PRO A 119 8.65 11.85 8.90
CA PRO A 119 9.14 13.09 9.48
C PRO A 119 9.01 13.09 11.00
N VAL A 120 10.05 13.52 11.72
CA VAL A 120 10.01 13.72 13.18
C VAL A 120 10.68 15.03 13.56
N ALA A 121 9.99 15.93 14.26
CA ALA A 121 10.59 17.19 14.67
C ALA A 121 11.41 17.04 15.97
N LEU A 122 12.62 17.60 15.98
CA LEU A 122 13.50 17.66 17.14
C LEU A 122 13.42 19.04 17.80
N ILE A 123 12.87 19.08 19.01
CA ILE A 123 12.55 20.32 19.71
C ILE A 123 13.51 20.50 20.87
N GLY A 124 14.26 21.59 20.86
CA GLY A 124 15.13 21.97 21.97
C GLY A 124 14.39 22.75 23.04
N GLU A 125 14.89 22.71 24.27
CA GLU A 125 14.40 23.59 25.34
C GLU A 125 15.19 24.90 25.45
N ASN A 126 14.49 25.95 25.88
CA ASN A 126 15.09 27.22 26.25
C ASN A 126 15.67 27.15 27.66
N TYR A 127 16.92 26.70 27.74
CA TYR A 127 17.69 26.61 28.98
C TYR A 127 18.87 27.57 28.95
N PHE A 128 19.04 28.34 30.03
CA PHE A 128 20.20 29.22 30.25
C PHE A 128 20.54 29.27 31.75
N GLU A 129 21.83 29.50 32.06
CA GLU A 129 22.37 29.44 33.43
C GLU A 129 21.62 30.35 34.42
N SER A 130 21.42 29.86 35.65
CA SER A 130 20.65 30.50 36.73
C SER A 130 21.26 31.80 37.27
N SER A 131 22.38 32.28 36.73
CA SER A 131 23.13 33.45 37.21
C SER A 131 22.72 34.78 36.56
N LEU A 132 21.76 34.75 35.62
CA LEU A 132 21.32 35.91 34.83
C LEU A 132 20.14 36.65 35.49
N ASP A 133 20.41 37.39 36.58
CA ASP A 133 19.39 38.11 37.38
C ASP A 133 18.85 39.43 36.75
N LYS A 134 18.86 39.58 35.41
CA LYS A 134 18.41 40.83 34.74
C LYS A 134 17.60 40.58 33.47
N PRO A 135 16.44 41.25 33.26
CA PRO A 135 15.59 41.07 32.07
C PRO A 135 16.31 41.22 30.72
N GLY A 136 17.23 42.18 30.59
CA GLY A 136 18.00 42.39 29.35
C GLY A 136 19.02 41.29 29.06
N ALA A 137 19.58 40.66 30.10
CA ALA A 137 20.49 39.53 29.96
C ALA A 137 19.72 38.25 29.58
N ASN A 138 18.51 38.07 30.13
CA ASN A 138 17.62 36.95 29.80
C ASN A 138 17.08 37.02 28.37
N LEU A 139 16.80 38.23 27.85
CA LEU A 139 16.45 38.43 26.45
C LEU A 139 17.61 38.04 25.52
N ALA A 140 18.82 38.50 25.82
CA ALA A 140 20.02 38.16 25.05
C ALA A 140 20.29 36.65 25.08
N ALA A 141 20.19 36.02 26.27
CA ALA A 141 20.40 34.59 26.44
C ALA A 141 19.35 33.74 25.68
N SER A 142 18.06 34.12 25.73
CA SER A 142 17.02 33.42 24.96
C SER A 142 17.24 33.56 23.44
N ILE A 143 17.65 34.74 22.97
CA ILE A 143 18.01 34.97 21.57
C ILE A 143 19.28 34.20 21.17
N ASP A 144 20.26 34.07 22.07
CA ASP A 144 21.48 33.32 21.79
C ASP A 144 21.24 31.81 21.81
N ARG A 145 20.36 31.31 22.68
CA ARG A 145 19.89 29.92 22.64
C ARG A 145 19.13 29.62 21.34
N LEU A 146 18.27 30.54 20.89
CA LEU A 146 17.62 30.44 19.57
C LEU A 146 18.63 30.29 18.43
N LYS A 147 19.67 31.14 18.39
CA LYS A 147 20.75 31.02 17.39
C LYS A 147 21.53 29.72 17.53
N GLN A 148 21.75 29.26 18.76
CA GLN A 148 22.45 28.01 19.00
C GLN A 148 21.66 26.84 18.40
N LEU A 149 20.37 26.76 18.67
CA LEU A 149 19.50 25.72 18.11
C LEU A 149 19.39 25.81 16.59
N GLU A 150 19.35 27.01 16.03
CA GLU A 150 19.46 27.23 14.57
C GLU A 150 20.79 26.70 14.01
N ASN A 151 21.92 27.00 14.66
CA ASN A 151 23.24 26.49 14.25
C ASN A 151 23.34 24.96 14.41
N GLU A 152 22.64 24.39 15.38
CA GLU A 152 22.57 22.95 15.63
C GLU A 152 21.51 22.25 14.77
N GLN A 153 20.79 22.97 13.90
CA GLN A 153 19.73 22.43 13.04
C GLN A 153 18.55 21.79 13.80
N GLY A 154 18.22 22.30 14.99
CA GLY A 154 16.97 21.93 15.68
C GLY A 154 15.74 22.40 14.90
N ASP A 155 14.62 21.69 15.03
CA ASP A 155 13.40 21.98 14.28
C ASP A 155 12.46 22.94 15.01
N GLY A 156 12.62 23.06 16.33
CA GLY A 156 11.84 23.99 17.12
C GLY A 156 12.39 24.25 18.51
N LEU A 157 11.71 25.15 19.22
CA LEU A 157 12.06 25.57 20.57
C LEU A 157 10.85 25.61 21.49
N VAL A 158 11.01 25.04 22.69
CA VAL A 158 10.11 25.27 23.83
C VAL A 158 10.49 26.54 24.56
N LEU A 159 9.55 27.48 24.64
CA LEU A 159 9.62 28.72 25.43
C LEU A 159 8.68 28.62 26.63
N PRO A 160 9.20 28.38 27.84
CA PRO A 160 8.44 28.46 29.07
C PRO A 160 7.94 29.89 29.31
N LEU A 161 6.64 30.05 29.52
CA LEU A 161 5.96 31.31 29.80
C LEU A 161 5.43 31.31 31.23
N ARG A 162 5.85 32.35 31.97
CA ARG A 162 5.35 32.67 33.31
C ARG A 162 4.67 34.03 33.33
N LEU A 163 3.75 34.24 34.27
CA LEU A 163 2.97 35.44 34.47
C LEU A 163 3.54 36.22 35.67
N LEU A 164 4.05 37.42 35.42
CA LEU A 164 4.43 38.38 36.46
C LEU A 164 3.43 39.54 36.45
N GLY A 165 2.53 39.56 37.44
CA GLY A 165 1.37 40.45 37.42
C GLY A 165 0.43 40.08 36.27
N ASN A 166 0.24 40.98 35.30
CA ASN A 166 -0.54 40.73 34.07
C ASN A 166 0.36 40.55 32.81
N THR A 167 1.67 40.41 32.97
CA THR A 167 2.62 40.35 31.86
C THR A 167 3.23 38.97 31.72
N TRP A 168 3.18 38.41 30.51
CA TRP A 168 3.89 37.19 30.15
C TRP A 168 5.39 37.45 30.05
N VAL A 169 6.18 36.62 30.73
CA VAL A 169 7.64 36.62 30.68
C VAL A 169 8.16 35.25 30.29
N VAL A 170 9.22 35.24 29.49
CA VAL A 170 9.90 34.02 29.07
C VAL A 170 10.87 33.60 30.17
N ALA A 171 10.73 32.35 30.61
CA ALA A 171 11.52 31.71 31.64
C ALA A 171 12.55 30.73 31.04
N SER A 172 13.60 30.44 31.81
CA SER A 172 14.47 29.28 31.55
C SER A 172 13.71 28.01 31.95
N SER A 173 13.94 26.88 31.28
CA SER A 173 13.36 25.60 31.69
C SER A 173 13.87 25.20 33.10
N GLY A 174 12.95 24.96 34.04
CA GLY A 174 13.23 24.66 35.46
C GLY A 174 12.36 25.41 36.48
N ASP A 175 12.39 24.98 37.75
CA ASP A 175 11.58 25.51 38.87
C ASP A 175 12.11 26.82 39.50
N LEU A 176 12.95 27.57 38.78
CA LEU A 176 13.56 28.79 39.31
C LEU A 176 12.58 29.98 39.28
N PRO A 177 12.59 30.88 40.30
CA PRO A 177 11.80 32.10 40.30
C PRO A 177 12.36 33.14 39.30
N VAL A 178 11.51 33.73 38.46
CA VAL A 178 11.93 34.43 37.23
C VAL A 178 11.74 35.95 37.29
N GLN A 179 12.79 36.71 36.92
CA GLN A 179 12.71 38.03 36.27
C GLN A 179 13.16 37.89 34.80
N GLY A 180 12.25 37.47 33.92
CA GLY A 180 12.51 37.15 32.52
C GLY A 180 12.25 38.33 31.57
N ALA A 181 12.60 38.17 30.29
CA ALA A 181 12.21 39.11 29.24
C ALA A 181 10.70 39.02 29.01
N THR A 182 10.02 40.14 28.71
CA THR A 182 8.59 40.08 28.38
C THR A 182 8.38 39.35 27.06
N ALA A 183 7.32 38.54 26.96
CA ALA A 183 6.96 37.87 25.72
C ALA A 183 6.79 38.88 24.57
N ALA A 184 6.23 40.06 24.86
CA ALA A 184 6.11 41.15 23.91
C ALA A 184 7.47 41.61 23.33
N ALA A 185 8.52 41.71 24.15
CA ALA A 185 9.85 42.12 23.67
C ALA A 185 10.52 41.03 22.82
N LEU A 186 10.33 39.75 23.16
CA LEU A 186 10.90 38.65 22.38
C LEU A 186 10.12 38.40 21.08
N PHE A 187 8.79 38.38 21.15
CA PHE A 187 7.90 38.10 20.01
C PHE A 187 7.92 39.23 18.99
N GLY A 188 8.10 40.48 19.45
CA GLY A 188 8.29 41.64 18.59
C GLY A 188 9.68 41.75 17.95
N SER A 189 10.57 40.76 18.13
CA SER A 189 11.86 40.77 17.47
C SER A 189 11.75 40.27 16.02
N ASP A 190 12.24 41.06 15.06
CA ASP A 190 12.25 40.70 13.63
C ASP A 190 12.93 39.34 13.37
N LYS A 191 13.89 38.97 14.22
CA LYS A 191 14.62 37.70 14.14
C LYS A 191 13.69 36.50 14.37
N LEU A 192 12.93 36.48 15.45
CA LEU A 192 12.05 35.34 15.76
C LEU A 192 10.90 35.24 14.73
N GLY A 193 10.43 36.38 14.22
CA GLY A 193 9.47 36.45 13.12
C GLY A 193 10.00 35.85 11.81
N ALA A 194 11.28 36.07 11.49
CA ALA A 194 11.91 35.59 10.25
C ALA A 194 12.25 34.09 10.23
N MET A 195 12.38 33.45 11.41
CA MET A 195 12.71 32.02 11.49
C MET A 195 11.59 31.14 10.92
N SER A 196 11.96 29.96 10.41
CA SER A 196 11.03 28.91 9.96
C SER A 196 10.76 27.84 11.02
N GLN A 197 11.66 27.67 12.01
CA GLN A 197 11.54 26.70 13.11
C GLN A 197 10.20 26.79 13.86
N LEU A 198 9.72 25.64 14.31
CA LEU A 198 8.51 25.48 15.12
C LEU A 198 8.66 26.17 16.48
N LEU A 199 7.56 26.70 17.01
CA LEU A 199 7.55 27.40 18.29
C LEU A 199 6.57 26.73 19.25
N PHE A 200 7.07 26.27 20.39
CA PHE A 200 6.29 25.68 21.47
C PHE A 200 6.24 26.66 22.63
N LEU A 201 5.07 27.16 22.99
CA LEU A 201 4.83 28.05 24.11
C LEU A 201 4.32 27.23 25.29
N ASP A 202 5.17 27.03 26.31
CA ASP A 202 4.85 26.20 27.47
C ASP A 202 4.32 27.05 28.63
N LEU A 203 3.04 26.90 28.98
CA LEU A 203 2.38 27.68 30.02
C LEU A 203 2.65 27.05 31.39
N VAL A 204 3.53 27.66 32.18
CA VAL A 204 4.03 27.07 33.43
C VAL A 204 3.17 27.41 34.66
N ASP A 205 2.46 28.55 34.66
CA ASP A 205 1.73 29.04 35.83
C ASP A 205 0.27 28.52 35.95
N GLY A 206 -0.14 28.27 37.20
CA GLY A 206 -1.41 27.60 37.53
C GLY A 206 -2.69 28.44 37.49
N SER A 207 -2.62 29.77 37.59
CA SER A 207 -3.81 30.63 37.62
C SER A 207 -3.69 31.78 36.62
N VAL A 208 -4.29 31.61 35.44
CA VAL A 208 -4.40 32.64 34.40
C VAL A 208 -5.83 33.14 34.30
N SER A 209 -6.01 34.44 34.05
CA SER A 209 -7.31 35.02 33.71
C SER A 209 -7.55 35.04 32.20
N ALA A 210 -8.81 35.19 31.78
CA ALA A 210 -9.14 35.37 30.35
C ALA A 210 -8.42 36.59 29.74
N GLU A 211 -8.23 37.67 30.51
CA GLU A 211 -7.47 38.85 30.08
C GLU A 211 -6.01 38.49 29.76
N ASN A 212 -5.39 37.62 30.56
CA ASN A 212 -4.03 37.17 30.28
C ASN A 212 -3.95 36.33 29.00
N ILE A 213 -4.96 35.49 28.74
CA ILE A 213 -5.03 34.69 27.51
C ILE A 213 -5.23 35.57 26.28
N TYR A 214 -6.16 36.53 26.32
CA TYR A 214 -6.34 37.48 25.22
C TYR A 214 -5.09 38.29 24.95
N ALA A 215 -4.39 38.75 25.99
CA ALA A 215 -3.11 39.44 25.82
C ALA A 215 -2.05 38.58 25.10
N LEU A 216 -2.02 37.26 25.34
CA LEU A 216 -1.12 36.34 24.62
C LEU A 216 -1.53 36.18 23.16
N LEU A 217 -2.82 36.01 22.87
CA LEU A 217 -3.34 35.84 21.51
C LEU A 217 -3.23 37.13 20.68
N ASP A 218 -3.39 38.30 21.31
CA ASP A 218 -3.18 39.61 20.67
C ASP A 218 -1.70 39.78 20.28
N LEU A 219 -0.77 39.35 21.14
CA LEU A 219 0.66 39.33 20.82
C LEU A 219 0.97 38.41 19.63
N LEU A 220 0.37 37.22 19.58
CA LEU A 220 0.55 36.30 18.45
C LEU A 220 -0.06 36.87 17.15
N SER A 221 -1.27 37.43 17.22
CA SER A 221 -1.96 38.02 16.06
C SER A 221 -1.23 39.25 15.51
N GLY A 222 -0.54 40.00 16.37
CA GLY A 222 0.24 41.18 16.01
C GLY A 222 1.65 40.90 15.48
N THR A 223 2.05 39.63 15.39
CA THR A 223 3.40 39.22 14.96
C THR A 223 3.33 38.19 13.84
N MET A 224 4.46 37.95 13.16
CA MET A 224 4.55 36.93 12.10
C MET A 224 4.78 35.52 12.66
N LEU A 225 4.60 35.27 13.96
CA LEU A 225 5.00 34.02 14.61
C LEU A 225 4.10 32.83 14.22
N ALA A 226 2.78 33.02 14.24
CA ALA A 226 1.80 32.03 13.83
C ALA A 226 1.25 32.39 12.45
N ARG A 227 1.59 31.59 11.43
CA ARG A 227 1.24 31.86 10.03
C ARG A 227 1.11 30.55 9.25
N PRO A 228 0.46 30.55 8.07
CA PRO A 228 0.43 29.37 7.21
C PRO A 228 1.83 28.83 6.98
N GLY A 229 2.00 27.52 7.19
CA GLY A 229 3.28 26.83 7.09
C GLY A 229 4.26 27.04 8.24
N ARG A 230 3.86 27.67 9.34
CA ARG A 230 4.58 27.69 10.62
C ARG A 230 3.58 27.78 11.78
N PRO A 231 3.03 26.65 12.24
CA PRO A 231 2.14 26.63 13.39
C PRO A 231 2.89 26.95 14.68
N VAL A 232 2.19 27.57 15.64
CA VAL A 232 2.63 27.73 17.02
C VAL A 232 1.92 26.71 17.90
N PHE A 233 2.67 25.96 18.69
CA PHE A 233 2.16 24.96 19.61
C PHE A 233 2.05 25.60 20.99
N VAL A 234 0.84 25.70 21.54
CA VAL A 234 0.66 26.11 22.93
C VAL A 234 0.44 24.87 23.77
N ARG A 235 1.33 24.66 24.74
CA ARG A 235 1.36 23.47 25.57
C ARG A 235 1.29 23.83 27.05
N ALA A 236 0.79 22.92 27.87
CA ALA A 236 0.83 23.04 29.31
C ALA A 236 0.71 21.67 29.97
N LYS A 237 1.27 21.53 31.18
CA LYS A 237 1.03 20.35 32.01
C LYS A 237 -0.44 20.26 32.40
N ARG A 238 -0.92 19.06 32.68
CA ARG A 238 -2.34 18.81 33.03
C ARG A 238 -2.86 19.66 34.20
N GLN A 239 -2.01 19.97 35.19
CA GLN A 239 -2.39 20.84 36.31
C GLN A 239 -2.78 22.26 35.86
N GLN A 240 -2.28 22.70 34.70
CA GLN A 240 -2.54 23.98 34.03
C GLN A 240 -3.55 23.85 32.87
N ARG A 241 -4.23 22.71 32.71
CA ARG A 241 -5.15 22.42 31.59
C ARG A 241 -6.19 23.51 31.33
N GLN A 242 -6.68 24.18 32.37
CA GLN A 242 -7.69 25.24 32.22
C GLN A 242 -7.21 26.37 31.29
N SER A 243 -5.91 26.68 31.28
CA SER A 243 -5.31 27.66 30.37
C SER A 243 -5.47 27.24 28.90
N LEU A 244 -5.28 25.95 28.60
CA LEU A 244 -5.43 25.39 27.25
C LEU A 244 -6.88 25.46 26.76
N LEU A 245 -7.84 25.16 27.64
CA LEU A 245 -9.27 25.25 27.32
C LEU A 245 -9.71 26.69 27.10
N MET A 246 -9.17 27.65 27.87
CA MET A 246 -9.42 29.08 27.66
C MET A 246 -8.90 29.52 26.29
N ILE A 247 -7.70 29.07 25.88
CA ILE A 247 -7.14 29.36 24.55
C ILE A 247 -8.01 28.76 23.46
N ARG A 248 -8.38 27.48 23.58
CA ARG A 248 -9.25 26.80 22.61
C ARG A 248 -10.55 27.57 22.41
N ASN A 249 -11.19 27.98 23.51
CA ASN A 249 -12.42 28.76 23.45
C ASN A 249 -12.20 30.15 22.84
N ALA A 250 -11.09 30.82 23.17
CA ALA A 250 -10.76 32.11 22.60
C ALA A 250 -10.54 32.03 21.07
N LEU A 251 -9.88 30.99 20.56
CA LEU A 251 -9.63 30.80 19.13
C LEU A 251 -10.92 30.60 18.30
N THR A 252 -12.05 30.22 18.93
CA THR A 252 -13.36 30.17 18.26
C THR A 252 -14.00 31.55 18.07
N GLN A 253 -13.48 32.59 18.72
CA GLN A 253 -14.04 33.93 18.62
C GLN A 253 -13.64 34.59 17.29
N PRO A 254 -14.52 35.41 16.68
CA PRO A 254 -14.22 36.10 15.43
C PRO A 254 -12.93 36.94 15.45
N ALA A 255 -12.55 37.47 16.62
CA ALA A 255 -11.33 38.27 16.79
C ALA A 255 -10.03 37.48 16.51
N TYR A 256 -10.05 36.15 16.67
CA TYR A 256 -8.88 35.27 16.53
C TYR A 256 -9.04 34.24 15.40
N ALA A 257 -10.06 34.35 14.55
CA ALA A 257 -10.35 33.39 13.49
C ALA A 257 -9.18 33.21 12.49
N ALA A 258 -8.42 34.28 12.20
CA ALA A 258 -7.24 34.22 11.34
C ALA A 258 -6.03 33.53 12.00
N LEU A 259 -5.98 33.52 13.34
CA LEU A 259 -4.93 32.89 14.13
C LEU A 259 -5.21 31.39 14.34
N ALA A 260 -6.49 31.02 14.48
CA ALA A 260 -6.96 29.66 14.76
C ALA A 260 -6.31 28.54 13.91
N PRO A 261 -6.21 28.63 12.56
CA PRO A 261 -5.61 27.55 11.77
C PRO A 261 -4.12 27.35 12.03
N ASN A 262 -3.44 28.34 12.63
CA ASN A 262 -1.99 28.37 12.84
C ASN A 262 -1.59 28.12 14.30
N VAL A 263 -2.54 27.75 15.17
CA VAL A 263 -2.26 27.42 16.58
C VAL A 263 -2.66 25.98 16.86
N ARG A 264 -1.72 25.19 17.39
CA ARG A 264 -1.94 23.82 17.89
C ARG A 264 -1.93 23.84 19.41
N ILE A 265 -2.76 23.03 20.06
CA ILE A 265 -2.91 23.04 21.52
C ILE A 265 -2.61 21.65 22.06
N HIS A 266 -1.61 21.54 22.93
CA HIS A 266 -1.03 20.30 23.40
C HIS A 266 -1.14 20.17 24.92
N GLU A 267 -1.49 18.99 25.42
CA GLU A 267 -1.43 18.70 26.85
C GLU A 267 -0.24 17.81 27.18
N CYS A 268 0.55 18.23 28.16
CA CYS A 268 1.70 17.47 28.63
C CYS A 268 1.31 16.64 29.86
N PHE A 269 1.60 15.34 29.80
CA PHE A 269 1.43 14.40 30.90
C PHE A 269 2.76 14.13 31.60
N LEU A 270 2.74 14.15 32.92
CA LEU A 270 3.85 13.69 33.76
C LEU A 270 3.84 12.17 33.84
N ALA A 271 4.97 11.58 34.25
CA ALA A 271 5.07 10.12 34.37
C ALA A 271 4.04 9.55 35.37
N GLU A 272 3.75 10.27 36.45
CA GLU A 272 2.74 9.90 37.44
C GLU A 272 1.29 9.99 36.93
N ASP A 273 1.01 10.74 35.87
CA ASP A 273 -0.34 10.90 35.32
C ASP A 273 -0.79 9.62 34.59
N LEU A 274 0.15 8.86 34.01
CA LEU A 274 -0.13 7.76 33.07
C LEU A 274 0.20 6.36 33.63
N VAL A 275 0.36 6.22 34.94
CA VAL A 275 0.79 4.95 35.56
C VAL A 275 -0.23 3.82 35.39
N ASN A 276 -1.53 4.15 35.45
CA ASN A 276 -2.60 3.19 35.30
C ASN A 276 -3.19 3.29 33.89
N VAL A 277 -3.17 2.18 33.13
CA VAL A 277 -3.62 2.10 31.73
C VAL A 277 -5.00 2.73 31.52
N ALA A 278 -6.01 2.28 32.26
CA ALA A 278 -7.38 2.80 32.14
C ALA A 278 -7.46 4.29 32.46
N SER A 279 -6.70 4.76 33.47
CA SER A 279 -6.63 6.19 33.80
C SER A 279 -5.94 6.97 32.67
N ALA A 280 -4.79 6.51 32.19
CA ALA A 280 -4.02 7.14 31.11
C ALA A 280 -4.88 7.35 29.85
N GLN A 281 -5.54 6.28 29.38
CA GLN A 281 -6.43 6.34 28.23
C GLN A 281 -7.62 7.29 28.46
N ASN A 282 -8.19 7.33 29.66
CA ASN A 282 -9.24 8.29 30.00
C ASN A 282 -8.75 9.74 29.96
N LEU A 283 -7.56 10.02 30.48
CA LEU A 283 -6.99 11.37 30.47
C LEU A 283 -6.69 11.84 29.04
N ILE A 284 -6.10 10.98 28.20
CA ILE A 284 -5.80 11.26 26.78
C ILE A 284 -7.10 11.42 25.97
N SER A 285 -8.08 10.55 26.20
CA SER A 285 -9.41 10.66 25.57
C SER A 285 -10.10 11.97 25.96
N GLN A 286 -9.89 12.48 27.18
CA GLN A 286 -10.40 13.78 27.58
C GLN A 286 -9.73 14.93 26.81
N SER A 287 -8.41 14.85 26.55
CA SER A 287 -7.67 15.79 25.68
C SER A 287 -8.33 15.89 24.31
N TYR A 288 -8.64 14.74 23.72
CA TYR A 288 -9.33 14.64 22.45
C TYR A 288 -10.76 15.23 22.49
N LYS A 289 -11.59 14.80 23.45
CA LYS A 289 -12.97 15.30 23.63
C LYS A 289 -13.05 16.82 23.76
N ASP A 290 -12.06 17.41 24.42
CA ASP A 290 -12.01 18.85 24.64
C ASP A 290 -11.48 19.65 23.43
N GLY A 291 -11.17 18.97 22.32
CA GLY A 291 -10.75 19.57 21.06
C GLY A 291 -9.28 20.02 21.06
N LEU A 292 -8.42 19.36 21.83
CA LEU A 292 -6.97 19.56 21.73
C LEU A 292 -6.42 18.89 20.47
N HIS A 293 -5.25 19.36 20.01
CA HIS A 293 -4.63 18.90 18.77
C HIS A 293 -3.58 17.81 18.98
N GLY A 294 -3.08 17.66 20.21
CA GLY A 294 -2.05 16.66 20.51
C GLY A 294 -1.80 16.50 22.00
N VAL A 295 -0.98 15.51 22.32
CA VAL A 295 -0.55 15.16 23.68
C VAL A 295 0.94 14.86 23.71
N GLU A 296 1.54 15.13 24.86
CA GLU A 296 2.96 14.90 25.08
C GLU A 296 3.20 14.04 26.31
N VAL A 297 3.90 12.93 26.12
CA VAL A 297 4.14 11.92 27.17
C VAL A 297 5.56 12.09 27.72
N HIS A 298 5.71 12.13 29.04
CA HIS A 298 7.04 12.19 29.65
C HIS A 298 7.79 10.88 29.39
N HIS A 299 9.08 10.95 29.05
CA HIS A 299 9.89 9.79 28.64
C HIS A 299 9.98 8.64 29.67
N GLN A 300 9.74 8.93 30.96
CA GLN A 300 9.77 7.95 32.06
C GLN A 300 8.38 7.37 32.41
N SER A 301 7.35 7.69 31.62
CA SER A 301 6.00 7.16 31.83
C SER A 301 6.03 5.64 31.67
N SER A 302 5.42 4.92 32.62
CA SER A 302 5.17 3.49 32.43
C SER A 302 4.13 3.28 31.33
N ASN A 303 4.21 2.16 30.59
CA ASN A 303 3.32 1.89 29.45
C ASN A 303 3.30 3.05 28.42
N ILE A 304 4.46 3.66 28.17
CA ILE A 304 4.59 4.80 27.27
C ILE A 304 4.09 4.47 25.85
N MET A 305 4.39 3.26 25.36
CA MET A 305 4.00 2.83 24.02
C MET A 305 2.49 2.60 23.89
N GLY A 306 1.84 2.07 24.93
CA GLY A 306 0.38 2.00 25.00
C GLY A 306 -0.27 3.39 25.01
N SER A 307 0.31 4.36 25.73
CA SER A 307 -0.19 5.74 25.76
C SER A 307 -0.02 6.46 24.41
N ILE A 308 1.14 6.28 23.76
CA ILE A 308 1.42 6.81 22.41
C ILE A 308 0.44 6.18 21.41
N GLY A 309 0.29 4.86 21.42
CA GLY A 309 -0.62 4.14 20.53
C GLY A 309 -2.08 4.55 20.73
N TRP A 310 -2.48 4.77 21.99
CA TRP A 310 -3.81 5.26 22.32
C TRP A 310 -4.06 6.66 21.76
N ALA A 311 -3.12 7.58 21.94
CA ALA A 311 -3.23 8.93 21.40
C ALA A 311 -3.29 8.95 19.85
N GLN A 312 -2.48 8.11 19.19
CA GLN A 312 -2.49 7.95 17.74
C GLN A 312 -3.84 7.40 17.24
N SER A 313 -4.46 6.45 17.95
CA SER A 313 -5.78 5.92 17.60
C SER A 313 -6.90 6.97 17.64
N LEU A 314 -6.67 8.09 18.34
CA LEU A 314 -7.57 9.23 18.44
C LEU A 314 -7.21 10.37 17.47
N ASP A 315 -6.25 10.16 16.56
CA ASP A 315 -5.77 11.18 15.61
C ASP A 315 -5.25 12.45 16.32
N LEU A 316 -4.58 12.26 17.45
CA LEU A 316 -3.86 13.32 18.16
C LEU A 316 -2.39 13.31 17.71
N GLY A 317 -1.81 14.50 17.52
CA GLY A 317 -0.35 14.61 17.38
C GLY A 317 0.34 14.17 18.66
N VAL A 318 1.41 13.40 18.55
CA VAL A 318 2.08 12.78 19.70
C VAL A 318 3.54 13.22 19.82
N GLY A 319 3.88 13.73 21.00
CA GLY A 319 5.26 14.06 21.37
C GLY A 319 5.76 13.28 22.58
N VAL A 320 7.07 13.10 22.68
CA VAL A 320 7.74 12.67 23.92
C VAL A 320 8.61 13.80 24.46
N TRP A 321 8.56 14.05 25.77
CA TRP A 321 9.29 15.14 26.40
C TRP A 321 10.11 14.72 27.62
N GLY A 322 11.07 15.58 27.96
CA GLY A 322 12.01 15.39 29.07
C GLY A 322 13.16 14.45 28.73
N VAL A 323 13.41 14.16 27.45
CA VAL A 323 14.49 13.24 27.05
C VAL A 323 15.85 13.82 27.51
N PRO A 324 16.60 13.10 28.36
CA PRO A 324 17.82 13.61 28.97
C PRO A 324 18.97 13.75 27.96
N GLU A 325 19.99 14.51 28.35
CA GLU A 325 21.25 14.60 27.60
C GLU A 325 22.02 13.26 27.67
N ASN A 326 22.14 12.68 28.85
CA ASN A 326 22.73 11.34 29.01
C ASN A 326 21.75 10.29 28.49
N GLU A 327 22.22 9.29 27.73
CA GLU A 327 21.38 8.25 27.10
C GLU A 327 20.43 8.78 26.00
N GLY A 328 20.47 10.09 25.70
CA GLY A 328 19.60 10.75 24.73
C GLY A 328 19.68 10.12 23.33
N ALA A 329 20.87 9.73 22.86
CA ALA A 329 21.04 9.06 21.58
C ALA A 329 20.24 7.74 21.50
N VAL A 330 20.32 6.91 22.54
CA VAL A 330 19.62 5.62 22.61
C VAL A 330 18.10 5.83 22.59
N PHE A 331 17.62 6.77 23.37
CA PHE A 331 16.19 7.04 23.50
C PHE A 331 15.59 7.68 22.25
N ILE A 332 16.32 8.61 21.61
CA ILE A 332 15.91 9.18 20.32
C ILE A 332 15.87 8.09 19.24
N ALA A 333 16.88 7.22 19.16
CA ALA A 333 16.89 6.10 18.23
C ALA A 333 15.73 5.12 18.47
N ALA A 334 15.32 4.92 19.72
CA ALA A 334 14.20 4.07 20.09
C ALA A 334 12.83 4.65 19.69
N TRP A 335 12.67 5.98 19.71
CA TRP A 335 11.40 6.66 19.40
C TRP A 335 11.28 7.27 18.02
N ARG A 336 12.37 7.38 17.25
CA ARG A 336 12.36 8.10 15.95
C ARG A 336 11.29 7.61 14.98
N ASN A 337 10.82 6.36 15.09
CA ASN A 337 9.75 5.84 14.25
C ASN A 337 8.35 5.87 14.90
N GLU A 338 8.22 6.37 16.12
CA GLU A 338 7.04 6.17 16.97
C GLU A 338 6.23 7.44 17.23
N VAL A 339 6.84 8.61 17.13
CA VAL A 339 6.26 9.90 17.56
C VAL A 339 6.43 10.96 16.47
N ASP A 340 5.66 12.03 16.55
CA ASP A 340 5.75 13.14 15.60
C ASP A 340 6.88 14.10 16.00
N PHE A 341 7.17 14.25 17.29
CA PHE A 341 8.26 15.10 17.75
C PHE A 341 8.85 14.67 19.09
N ILE A 342 10.11 15.02 19.31
CA ILE A 342 10.86 14.71 20.52
C ILE A 342 11.40 16.00 21.12
N VAL A 343 11.05 16.28 22.37
CA VAL A 343 11.60 17.37 23.16
C VAL A 343 12.75 16.84 23.99
N THR A 344 13.97 17.28 23.69
CA THR A 344 15.19 16.69 24.23
C THR A 344 16.21 17.72 24.69
N HIS A 345 16.96 17.34 25.73
CA HIS A 345 18.17 18.03 26.17
C HIS A 345 19.42 17.51 25.45
N TYR A 346 19.31 16.44 24.65
CA TYR A 346 20.40 15.94 23.81
C TYR A 346 20.79 16.99 22.75
N PRO A 347 22.08 17.17 22.40
CA PRO A 347 22.49 18.17 21.42
C PRO A 347 21.77 17.99 20.07
N MET A 348 21.12 19.05 19.56
CA MET A 348 20.16 18.93 18.43
C MET A 348 20.79 18.34 17.17
N ARG A 349 22.03 18.75 16.85
CA ARG A 349 22.74 18.22 15.68
C ARG A 349 22.93 16.70 15.77
N ARG A 350 23.28 16.20 16.95
CA ARG A 350 23.43 14.76 17.20
C ARG A 350 22.09 14.05 17.18
N ALA A 351 21.06 14.66 17.76
CA ALA A 351 19.70 14.14 17.70
C ALA A 351 19.24 13.96 16.24
N ARG A 352 19.51 14.94 15.38
CA ARG A 352 19.19 14.90 13.95
C ARG A 352 19.92 13.78 13.23
N GLU A 353 21.24 13.66 13.47
CA GLU A 353 22.03 12.55 12.94
C GLU A 353 21.48 11.18 13.37
N VAL A 354 21.03 11.02 14.61
CA VAL A 354 20.40 9.77 15.10
C VAL A 354 19.07 9.47 14.39
N VAL A 355 18.24 10.49 14.14
CA VAL A 355 16.97 10.31 13.41
C VAL A 355 17.22 9.90 11.96
N GLU A 356 18.15 10.57 11.29
CA GLU A 356 18.45 10.39 9.86
C GLU A 356 19.38 9.20 9.58
N ASN A 357 19.92 8.53 10.62
CA ASN A 357 20.88 7.43 10.44
C ASN A 357 20.28 6.24 9.68
N GLU A 358 20.89 5.89 8.54
CA GLU A 358 20.57 4.72 7.71
C GLU A 358 21.11 3.42 8.32
N ASN A 359 20.69 3.14 9.54
CA ASN A 359 21.17 2.02 10.33
C ASN A 359 20.07 1.00 10.66
N ALA A 360 18.85 1.16 10.14
CA ALA A 360 17.79 0.18 10.37
C ALA A 360 18.16 -1.17 9.73
N VAL A 361 18.07 -2.23 10.51
CA VAL A 361 18.20 -3.61 10.04
C VAL A 361 16.82 -4.22 9.82
N PHE A 362 15.94 -3.98 10.79
CA PHE A 362 14.59 -4.48 10.78
C PHE A 362 13.66 -3.56 11.57
N TYR A 363 12.45 -3.34 11.10
CA TYR A 363 11.41 -2.61 11.82
C TYR A 363 10.04 -3.25 11.57
N LEU A 364 9.43 -3.77 12.63
CA LEU A 364 8.08 -4.30 12.67
C LEU A 364 7.29 -3.57 13.75
N ASN A 365 6.13 -3.03 13.39
CA ASN A 365 5.18 -2.43 14.32
C ASN A 365 3.76 -2.70 13.83
N LEU A 366 3.02 -3.55 14.55
CA LEU A 366 1.68 -4.02 14.15
C LEU A 366 0.58 -3.01 14.43
N ARG A 367 0.89 -1.97 15.21
CA ARG A 367 -0.07 -0.94 15.59
C ARG A 367 -0.54 -0.17 14.36
N GLY A 368 -1.87 -0.10 14.19
CA GLY A 368 -2.50 0.56 13.04
C GLY A 368 -2.43 -0.23 11.72
N GLN A 369 -1.87 -1.44 11.73
CA GLN A 369 -1.96 -2.33 10.57
C GLN A 369 -3.34 -2.99 10.53
N ASP A 370 -3.94 -3.10 9.34
CA ASP A 370 -5.17 -3.87 9.14
C ASP A 370 -4.80 -5.31 8.75
N ILE A 371 -5.03 -6.25 9.67
CA ILE A 371 -4.62 -7.66 9.53
C ILE A 371 -5.89 -8.50 9.38
N LYS A 372 -6.60 -8.39 8.25
CA LYS A 372 -7.72 -9.29 7.96
C LYS A 372 -7.42 -10.29 6.84
N ASP A 373 -6.51 -10.00 5.91
CA ASP A 373 -6.05 -10.95 4.88
C ASP A 373 -4.59 -10.70 4.43
N GLY A 374 -3.70 -11.71 4.48
CA GLY A 374 -2.47 -11.73 3.65
C GLY A 374 -1.11 -11.39 4.28
N GLY A 375 -1.00 -11.06 5.56
CA GLY A 375 0.30 -11.01 6.28
C GLY A 375 0.63 -9.74 7.06
N ILE A 376 1.77 -9.78 7.76
CA ILE A 376 2.29 -8.72 8.62
C ILE A 376 3.28 -7.86 7.84
N LYS A 377 3.14 -6.53 7.87
CA LYS A 377 4.10 -5.61 7.23
C LYS A 377 5.31 -5.31 8.12
N PHE A 378 6.50 -5.32 7.54
CA PHE A 378 7.77 -4.95 8.18
C PHE A 378 8.71 -4.28 7.18
N TYR A 379 9.77 -3.64 7.65
CA TYR A 379 10.80 -2.98 6.84
C TYR A 379 12.16 -3.62 7.10
N LYS A 380 13.03 -3.73 6.07
CA LYS A 380 14.31 -4.44 6.20
C LYS A 380 15.43 -3.76 5.43
N ASN A 381 16.27 -3.01 6.13
CA ASN A 381 17.37 -2.20 5.57
C ASN A 381 16.96 -1.09 4.58
N ASP A 382 15.66 -0.92 4.32
CA ASP A 382 15.11 -0.03 3.30
C ASP A 382 13.86 0.72 3.80
N ALA A 383 13.33 1.57 2.92
CA ALA A 383 12.07 2.31 3.15
C ALA A 383 10.83 1.53 2.68
N GLU A 384 11.00 0.38 2.03
CA GLU A 384 9.90 -0.40 1.46
C GLU A 384 9.28 -1.36 2.48
N ALA A 385 7.96 -1.46 2.47
CA ALA A 385 7.23 -2.36 3.35
C ALA A 385 7.14 -3.76 2.73
N HIS A 386 7.77 -4.74 3.38
CA HIS A 386 7.72 -6.16 3.07
C HIS A 386 6.53 -6.82 3.78
N THR A 387 5.92 -7.85 3.21
CA THR A 387 4.80 -8.57 3.81
C THR A 387 5.16 -10.02 4.14
N LEU A 388 4.90 -10.44 5.37
CA LEU A 388 5.07 -11.82 5.83
C LEU A 388 3.71 -12.48 6.03
N GLY A 389 3.37 -13.48 5.21
CA GLY A 389 2.13 -14.25 5.36
C GLY A 389 2.04 -14.97 6.71
N ILE A 390 0.87 -14.94 7.35
CA ILE A 390 0.61 -15.57 8.66
C ILE A 390 -0.09 -16.94 8.56
N ASP A 391 -0.40 -17.42 7.35
CA ASP A 391 -1.02 -18.73 7.15
C ASP A 391 0.04 -19.86 7.09
N GLY A 392 -0.26 -21.00 7.74
CA GLY A 392 0.63 -22.17 7.87
C GLY A 392 1.17 -22.41 9.29
N GLY A 393 1.46 -23.68 9.64
CA GLY A 393 1.82 -24.08 11.02
C GLY A 393 3.13 -23.50 11.58
N GLN A 394 3.21 -23.42 12.93
CA GLN A 394 4.29 -22.85 13.79
C GLN A 394 4.47 -21.32 13.71
N LYS A 395 3.37 -20.54 13.77
CA LYS A 395 3.34 -19.06 13.74
C LYS A 395 2.37 -18.52 14.82
N PRO A 396 2.67 -17.37 15.45
CA PRO A 396 1.84 -16.82 16.53
C PRO A 396 0.45 -16.39 16.06
N LYS A 397 -0.51 -16.39 16.99
CA LYS A 397 -1.86 -15.86 16.75
C LYS A 397 -1.83 -14.33 16.73
N ILE A 398 -2.83 -13.72 16.10
CA ILE A 398 -3.04 -12.26 16.17
C ILE A 398 -4.16 -11.99 17.16
N THR A 399 -3.86 -11.19 18.19
CA THR A 399 -4.83 -10.72 19.17
C THR A 399 -5.01 -9.21 19.03
N LEU A 400 -6.27 -8.75 18.99
CA LEU A 400 -6.62 -7.33 18.88
C LEU A 400 -6.92 -6.77 20.27
N PHE A 401 -6.21 -5.70 20.64
CA PHE A 401 -6.38 -5.03 21.93
C PHE A 401 -7.05 -3.65 21.79
N GLY A 402 -7.91 -3.35 22.77
CA GLY A 402 -8.77 -2.16 22.80
C GLY A 402 -8.62 -1.33 24.07
N PRO A 403 -9.66 -0.61 24.53
CA PRO A 403 -9.60 0.26 25.70
C PRO A 403 -9.55 -0.54 26.97
N GLY A 404 -8.91 0.03 27.97
CA GLY A 404 -8.60 -0.63 29.22
C GLY A 404 -7.39 -1.54 29.13
N GLU A 405 -6.95 -1.89 27.91
CA GLU A 405 -5.79 -2.73 27.65
C GLU A 405 -4.52 -1.90 27.44
N ASP A 406 -3.40 -2.49 27.79
CA ASP A 406 -2.06 -1.89 27.78
C ASP A 406 -1.47 -1.72 26.37
N LEU A 407 -1.81 -2.63 25.46
CA LEU A 407 -1.52 -2.59 24.03
C LEU A 407 -2.73 -2.05 23.26
N VAL A 408 -2.49 -1.43 22.09
CA VAL A 408 -3.56 -0.85 21.26
C VAL A 408 -3.42 -1.37 19.83
N GLY A 409 -4.46 -2.05 19.33
CA GLY A 409 -4.48 -2.65 18.00
C GLY A 409 -3.96 -4.10 17.94
N PRO A 410 -3.57 -4.59 16.75
CA PRO A 410 -3.08 -5.95 16.57
C PRO A 410 -1.75 -6.21 17.27
N THR A 411 -1.59 -7.45 17.76
CA THR A 411 -0.43 -7.92 18.52
C THR A 411 -0.20 -9.41 18.24
N LEU A 412 1.06 -9.85 18.19
CA LEU A 412 1.42 -11.26 18.08
C LEU A 412 1.32 -11.93 19.44
N ASP A 413 0.56 -13.01 19.51
CA ASP A 413 0.32 -13.81 20.70
C ASP A 413 1.03 -15.16 20.51
N PHE A 414 2.17 -15.31 21.19
CA PHE A 414 3.03 -16.49 21.09
C PHE A 414 2.66 -17.51 22.16
N ALA A 415 2.47 -18.77 21.76
CA ALA A 415 2.31 -19.88 22.68
C ALA A 415 3.53 -20.82 22.61
N ASN A 416 4.26 -20.95 23.73
CA ASN A 416 5.45 -21.81 23.78
C ASN A 416 5.14 -23.29 23.49
N GLU A 417 3.93 -23.78 23.78
CA GLU A 417 3.51 -25.15 23.48
C GLU A 417 3.27 -25.40 21.97
N GLU A 418 3.03 -24.33 21.19
CA GLU A 418 2.77 -24.39 19.75
C GLU A 418 4.06 -24.21 18.91
N GLU A 419 5.20 -23.97 19.58
CA GLU A 419 6.51 -23.70 18.96
C GLU A 419 6.49 -22.48 18.01
N ASP A 420 5.65 -21.50 18.33
CA ASP A 420 5.39 -20.30 17.53
C ASP A 420 6.63 -19.42 17.37
N ARG A 421 6.87 -18.97 16.14
CA ARG A 421 8.00 -18.08 15.83
C ARG A 421 7.77 -17.31 14.54
N ILE A 422 8.49 -16.19 14.41
CA ILE A 422 8.54 -15.38 13.20
C ILE A 422 9.99 -15.22 12.77
N GLY A 423 10.31 -15.61 11.53
CA GLY A 423 11.62 -15.40 10.94
C GLY A 423 11.74 -14.03 10.29
N LEU A 424 12.77 -13.27 10.68
CA LEU A 424 13.02 -11.92 10.14
C LEU A 424 14.11 -11.91 9.05
N GLY A 425 14.52 -13.11 8.58
CA GLY A 425 15.64 -13.29 7.67
C GLY A 425 17.02 -13.19 8.35
N HIS A 426 18.07 -13.12 7.55
CA HIS A 426 19.45 -13.01 8.04
C HIS A 426 19.76 -11.56 8.44
N ALA A 427 20.01 -11.33 9.73
CA ALA A 427 20.74 -10.16 10.20
C ALA A 427 22.14 -10.63 10.61
N TYR A 428 23.11 -10.45 9.70
CA TYR A 428 24.48 -10.85 9.96
C TYR A 428 25.04 -10.05 11.14
N THR A 429 25.47 -10.75 12.18
CA THR A 429 26.26 -10.11 13.24
C THR A 429 27.69 -10.01 12.73
N HIS A 430 28.25 -8.80 12.62
CA HIS A 430 29.62 -8.59 12.12
C HIS A 430 30.58 -8.34 13.28
N LYS A 431 31.81 -8.85 13.18
CA LYS A 431 32.82 -8.64 14.21
C LYS A 431 33.09 -7.15 14.42
N GLY A 432 32.78 -6.65 15.62
CA GLY A 432 32.98 -5.25 16.01
C GLY A 432 31.77 -4.34 15.77
N ALA A 433 30.70 -4.83 15.13
CA ALA A 433 29.49 -4.04 14.92
C ALA A 433 28.58 -4.06 16.17
N GLY A 434 28.14 -2.89 16.61
CA GLY A 434 27.10 -2.75 17.63
C GLY A 434 25.70 -2.88 17.05
N PHE A 435 24.70 -3.09 17.90
CA PHE A 435 23.29 -3.08 17.52
C PHE A 435 22.39 -2.60 18.66
N LEU A 436 21.29 -1.97 18.29
CA LEU A 436 20.22 -1.49 19.17
C LEU A 436 18.97 -2.30 18.85
N VAL A 437 18.38 -2.89 19.88
CA VAL A 437 17.18 -3.71 19.81
C VAL A 437 16.09 -3.04 20.62
N THR A 438 14.91 -2.89 20.04
CA THR A 438 13.72 -2.47 20.79
C THR A 438 12.59 -3.48 20.62
N ALA A 439 11.80 -3.66 21.67
CA ALA A 439 10.63 -4.52 21.64
C ALA A 439 9.52 -3.99 22.55
N VAL A 440 8.26 -4.10 22.11
CA VAL A 440 7.08 -3.83 22.95
C VAL A 440 6.43 -5.17 23.30
N VAL A 441 6.49 -5.53 24.58
CA VAL A 441 6.18 -6.89 25.05
C VAL A 441 5.23 -6.87 26.25
N ASN A 442 4.18 -7.68 26.21
CA ASN A 442 3.38 -8.04 27.39
C ASN A 442 3.71 -9.51 27.78
N PHE A 443 3.85 -9.75 29.07
CA PHE A 443 4.23 -11.05 29.63
C PHE A 443 3.05 -11.70 30.38
N ASP A 444 2.18 -12.42 29.66
CA ASP A 444 0.91 -12.95 30.18
C ASP A 444 1.04 -13.77 31.48
N GLU A 445 2.10 -14.58 31.66
CA GLU A 445 2.37 -15.32 32.90
C GLU A 445 3.86 -15.41 33.28
N LEU A 446 4.36 -14.45 34.06
CA LEU A 446 5.76 -14.43 34.53
C LEU A 446 6.10 -15.48 35.61
N LEU A 447 5.11 -16.20 36.12
CA LEU A 447 5.28 -17.18 37.20
C LEU A 447 5.49 -18.62 36.69
N ALA A 448 5.47 -18.84 35.38
CA ALA A 448 5.55 -20.18 34.77
C ALA A 448 6.94 -20.55 34.22
N VAL A 449 7.94 -19.64 34.25
CA VAL A 449 9.31 -20.01 33.88
C VAL A 449 9.91 -20.88 34.99
N VAL A 450 9.99 -22.19 34.75
CA VAL A 450 10.47 -23.15 35.76
C VAL A 450 11.98 -22.95 35.98
N ASP A 451 12.45 -23.29 37.18
CA ASP A 451 13.87 -23.21 37.57
C ASP A 451 14.78 -23.82 36.49
N GLY A 452 15.67 -23.00 35.91
CA GLY A 452 16.59 -23.36 34.83
C GLY A 452 16.08 -23.19 33.39
N GLN A 453 14.83 -22.71 33.18
CA GLN A 453 14.26 -22.52 31.83
C GLN A 453 14.51 -21.11 31.25
N THR A 454 14.49 -21.05 29.91
CA THR A 454 14.58 -19.83 29.10
C THR A 454 13.35 -19.70 28.20
N ARG A 455 12.81 -18.49 28.04
CA ARG A 455 11.78 -18.13 27.06
C ARG A 455 12.28 -16.97 26.19
N GLN A 456 12.46 -17.19 24.89
CA GLN A 456 13.16 -16.26 24.00
C GLN A 456 12.21 -15.29 23.30
N ILE A 457 12.36 -13.98 23.54
CA ILE A 457 11.56 -12.94 22.88
C ILE A 457 12.09 -12.69 21.46
N LEU A 458 13.40 -12.48 21.33
CA LEU A 458 14.06 -12.13 20.07
C LEU A 458 15.52 -12.58 20.08
N GLY A 459 16.00 -13.31 19.08
CA GLY A 459 17.42 -13.69 19.02
C GLY A 459 17.84 -14.27 17.68
N ASN A 460 19.14 -14.41 17.46
CA ASN A 460 19.68 -14.93 16.21
C ASN A 460 20.65 -16.11 16.34
N SER A 461 21.20 -16.40 17.53
CA SER A 461 21.82 -17.69 17.90
C SER A 461 22.51 -17.60 19.26
N ASP A 462 22.39 -18.67 20.04
CA ASP A 462 23.11 -18.90 21.30
C ASP A 462 24.63 -19.17 21.20
N SER A 463 25.25 -19.24 20.01
CA SER A 463 26.68 -19.56 19.90
C SER A 463 27.51 -18.56 19.08
N ALA A 464 26.85 -17.57 18.48
CA ALA A 464 27.51 -16.56 17.67
C ALA A 464 26.72 -15.24 17.53
N GLY A 465 25.79 -14.94 18.45
CA GLY A 465 24.79 -13.90 18.22
C GLY A 465 24.39 -13.09 19.46
N PHE A 466 23.14 -12.65 19.47
CA PHE A 466 22.48 -12.01 20.60
C PHE A 466 21.15 -12.67 20.94
N TYR A 467 20.72 -12.46 22.18
CA TYR A 467 19.43 -12.89 22.69
C TYR A 467 18.79 -11.81 23.56
N LEU A 468 17.47 -11.72 23.49
CA LEU A 468 16.60 -11.05 24.44
C LEU A 468 15.61 -12.10 24.98
N ASP A 469 15.74 -12.46 26.26
CA ASP A 469 15.01 -13.59 26.84
C ASP A 469 14.58 -13.38 28.30
N LEU A 470 13.61 -14.19 28.75
CA LEU A 470 13.35 -14.43 30.16
C LEU A 470 14.07 -15.71 30.59
N TYR A 471 14.75 -15.67 31.73
CA TYR A 471 15.45 -16.81 32.30
C TYR A 471 15.20 -16.92 33.81
N ASN A 472 14.97 -18.13 34.30
CA ASN A 472 14.88 -18.40 35.74
C ASN A 472 16.16 -19.13 36.21
N PRO A 473 17.10 -18.48 36.91
CA PRO A 473 18.33 -19.12 37.36
C PRO A 473 18.09 -20.19 38.44
N VAL A 474 18.72 -21.36 38.26
CA VAL A 474 18.63 -22.50 39.19
C VAL A 474 18.94 -22.11 40.63
N GLY A 475 17.97 -22.30 41.54
CA GLY A 475 18.12 -22.03 42.97
C GLY A 475 18.12 -20.55 43.35
N SER A 476 17.69 -19.66 42.46
CA SER A 476 17.50 -18.23 42.73
C SER A 476 16.05 -17.90 43.14
N THR A 477 15.78 -16.65 43.52
CA THR A 477 14.47 -16.22 44.04
C THR A 477 13.55 -15.55 43.00
N GLY A 478 13.86 -15.54 41.69
CA GLY A 478 13.00 -14.88 40.70
C GLY A 478 13.50 -14.91 39.25
N VAL A 479 12.56 -14.70 38.31
CA VAL A 479 12.79 -14.64 36.86
C VAL A 479 13.54 -13.35 36.49
N GLN A 480 14.36 -13.42 35.45
CA GLN A 480 15.21 -12.32 34.98
C GLN A 480 14.99 -12.08 33.48
N LEU A 481 14.77 -10.83 33.07
CA LEU A 481 14.90 -10.41 31.68
C LEU A 481 16.37 -10.18 31.40
N ARG A 482 16.87 -10.75 30.31
CA ARG A 482 18.28 -10.67 29.93
C ARG A 482 18.41 -10.23 28.50
N PHE A 483 19.40 -9.37 28.26
CA PHE A 483 19.92 -9.13 26.92
C PHE A 483 21.38 -9.55 26.91
N GLY A 484 21.70 -10.52 26.05
CA GLY A 484 23.02 -11.11 26.00
C GLY A 484 23.63 -11.10 24.61
N VAL A 485 24.94 -10.90 24.54
CA VAL A 485 25.70 -10.88 23.29
C VAL A 485 26.93 -11.78 23.42
N TYR A 486 27.18 -12.61 22.41
CA TYR A 486 28.31 -13.54 22.40
C TYR A 486 29.60 -12.84 21.94
N VAL A 487 30.47 -12.55 22.90
CA VAL A 487 31.72 -11.80 22.70
C VAL A 487 32.91 -12.65 23.13
N ALA A 488 33.86 -12.86 22.21
CA ALA A 488 35.15 -13.52 22.48
C ALA A 488 35.05 -14.88 23.22
N GLY A 489 34.05 -15.70 22.89
CA GLY A 489 33.88 -17.05 23.45
C GLY A 489 32.98 -17.14 24.68
N SER A 490 32.36 -16.03 25.12
CA SER A 490 31.46 -16.00 26.28
C SER A 490 30.33 -14.97 26.11
N TYR A 491 29.24 -15.13 26.86
CA TYR A 491 28.16 -14.15 26.86
C TYR A 491 28.44 -12.96 27.77
N ARG A 492 28.12 -11.77 27.26
CA ARG A 492 27.98 -10.53 28.02
C ARG A 492 26.50 -10.22 28.15
N THR A 493 26.01 -10.09 29.38
CA THR A 493 24.58 -10.07 29.65
C THR A 493 24.21 -8.94 30.60
N ALA A 494 23.34 -8.04 30.15
CA ALA A 494 22.63 -7.10 31.00
C ALA A 494 21.35 -7.76 31.54
N ILE A 495 20.99 -7.48 32.80
CA ILE A 495 19.91 -8.19 33.50
C ILE A 495 18.97 -7.18 34.17
N HIS A 496 17.66 -7.39 34.00
CA HIS A 496 16.61 -6.72 34.74
C HIS A 496 15.79 -7.76 35.54
N PRO A 497 15.61 -7.60 36.87
CA PRO A 497 14.70 -8.46 37.63
C PRO A 497 13.28 -8.39 37.06
N ALA A 498 12.67 -9.53 36.76
CA ALA A 498 11.31 -9.57 36.21
C ALA A 498 10.22 -9.50 37.30
N ASP A 499 10.61 -9.31 38.57
CA ASP A 499 9.70 -9.24 39.73
C ASP A 499 8.65 -8.11 39.62
N SER A 500 8.95 -7.08 38.83
CA SER A 500 8.05 -5.94 38.59
C SER A 500 7.15 -6.11 37.37
N PHE A 501 7.31 -7.19 36.62
CA PHE A 501 6.49 -7.41 35.43
C PHE A 501 5.13 -8.01 35.82
N SER A 502 4.12 -7.76 35.00
CA SER A 502 2.80 -8.36 35.13
C SER A 502 2.22 -8.64 33.75
N GLY A 503 1.36 -9.65 33.62
CA GLY A 503 0.60 -9.88 32.38
C GLY A 503 -0.47 -8.83 32.06
N ASN A 504 -0.65 -7.84 32.94
CA ASN A 504 -1.59 -6.74 32.74
C ASN A 504 -0.96 -5.48 32.15
N ASN A 505 0.36 -5.48 31.89
CA ASN A 505 1.08 -4.31 31.40
C ASN A 505 2.08 -4.68 30.31
N SER A 506 2.24 -3.74 29.37
CA SER A 506 3.19 -3.84 28.29
C SER A 506 4.42 -3.02 28.65
N TYR A 507 5.57 -3.51 28.23
CA TYR A 507 6.86 -2.95 28.56
C TYR A 507 7.59 -2.60 27.28
N PHE A 508 8.13 -1.38 27.22
CA PHE A 508 9.02 -0.99 26.14
C PHE A 508 10.46 -1.30 26.52
N ILE A 509 11.00 -2.34 25.91
CA ILE A 509 12.35 -2.84 26.17
C ILE A 509 13.29 -2.23 25.13
N VAL A 510 14.39 -1.66 25.60
CA VAL A 510 15.47 -1.15 24.75
C VAL A 510 16.76 -1.81 25.21
N ALA A 511 17.55 -2.32 24.27
CA ALA A 511 18.77 -3.04 24.54
C ALA A 511 19.85 -2.62 23.55
N ALA A 512 21.07 -2.34 24.03
CA ALA A 512 22.15 -1.84 23.19
C ALA A 512 23.43 -2.64 23.41
N TYR A 513 24.11 -2.98 22.32
CA TYR A 513 25.49 -3.42 22.29
C TYR A 513 26.33 -2.42 21.49
N ASP A 514 27.45 -1.99 22.05
CA ASP A 514 28.24 -0.88 21.51
C ASP A 514 29.29 -1.29 20.46
N GLY A 515 29.50 -2.59 20.23
CA GLY A 515 30.55 -3.11 19.35
C GLY A 515 31.90 -3.36 20.05
N ALA A 516 32.11 -2.82 21.25
CA ALA A 516 33.36 -2.87 21.99
C ALA A 516 33.34 -3.81 23.21
N GLY A 517 32.14 -4.28 23.61
CA GLY A 517 31.99 -5.27 24.67
C GLY A 517 30.91 -4.92 25.69
N ASP A 518 30.40 -3.68 25.68
CA ASP A 518 29.42 -3.21 26.65
C ASP A 518 27.99 -3.46 26.17
N VAL A 519 27.18 -3.95 27.11
CA VAL A 519 25.79 -4.34 26.89
C VAL A 519 24.92 -3.62 27.92
N GLN A 520 23.88 -2.95 27.45
CA GLN A 520 22.93 -2.19 28.28
C GLN A 520 21.50 -2.59 27.96
N LEU A 521 20.62 -2.45 28.96
CA LEU A 521 19.21 -2.83 28.90
C LEU A 521 18.38 -1.80 29.69
N TRP A 522 17.30 -1.34 29.09
CA TRP A 522 16.31 -0.44 29.69
C TRP A 522 14.91 -1.04 29.54
N VAL A 523 14.07 -0.81 30.54
CA VAL A 523 12.64 -1.16 30.49
C VAL A 523 11.85 0.09 30.85
N ASP A 524 10.95 0.51 29.95
CA ASP A 524 10.27 1.82 30.02
C ASP A 524 11.26 2.97 30.30
N MET A 525 12.41 2.93 29.60
CA MET A 525 13.51 3.89 29.70
C MET A 525 14.17 3.99 31.08
N LYS A 526 13.94 3.02 31.95
CA LYS A 526 14.63 2.90 33.24
C LYS A 526 15.75 1.89 33.10
N ASN A 527 16.96 2.34 33.43
CA ASN A 527 18.17 1.54 33.27
C ASN A 527 18.14 0.29 34.17
N ALA A 528 18.52 -0.86 33.62
CA ALA A 528 18.73 -2.09 34.36
C ALA A 528 20.12 -2.13 35.02
N LEU A 529 20.41 -3.16 35.81
CA LEU A 529 21.76 -3.34 36.36
C LEU A 529 22.73 -3.72 35.23
N THR A 530 23.80 -2.95 35.07
CA THR A 530 24.85 -3.18 34.06
C THR A 530 25.69 -4.42 34.36
N ALA A 531 26.14 -5.10 33.30
CA ALA A 531 27.09 -6.20 33.38
C ALA A 531 28.46 -5.73 33.93
N PRO A 532 29.30 -6.62 34.50
CA PRO A 532 30.67 -6.26 34.87
C PRO A 532 31.58 -5.97 33.64
N GLU A 533 32.37 -4.89 33.70
CA GLU A 533 33.54 -4.54 32.84
C GLU A 533 34.53 -5.73 32.72
N LEU A 534 35.40 -5.94 31.71
CA LEU A 534 35.58 -5.59 30.30
C LEU A 534 36.46 -6.76 29.76
N ALA A 535 36.16 -7.33 28.59
CA ALA A 535 37.18 -8.01 27.79
C ALA A 535 37.08 -7.46 26.37
N ALA A 536 38.19 -6.96 25.83
CA ALA A 536 38.24 -6.41 24.48
C ALA A 536 37.87 -7.49 23.45
N GLY A 537 36.89 -7.21 22.59
CA GLY A 537 36.53 -8.08 21.49
C GLY A 537 35.17 -7.73 20.89
N GLY A 538 35.04 -7.95 19.57
CA GLY A 538 33.76 -7.86 18.87
C GLY A 538 32.96 -9.17 18.96
N VAL A 539 31.70 -9.09 18.57
CA VAL A 539 30.81 -10.26 18.39
C VAL A 539 31.37 -11.30 17.43
N THR A 540 31.05 -12.55 17.70
CA THR A 540 31.26 -13.62 16.73
C THR A 540 30.26 -13.47 15.59
N GLN A 541 30.63 -13.87 14.38
CA GLN A 541 29.73 -13.80 13.24
C GLN A 541 28.71 -14.93 13.29
N SER A 542 27.42 -14.59 13.35
CA SER A 542 26.31 -15.53 13.13
C SER A 542 25.73 -15.35 11.73
N LYS A 543 25.38 -16.48 11.09
CA LYS A 543 24.57 -16.53 9.87
C LYS A 543 23.16 -17.06 10.14
N ALA A 544 22.83 -17.39 11.39
CA ALA A 544 21.49 -17.85 11.72
C ALA A 544 20.49 -16.69 11.62
N PRO A 545 19.24 -16.98 11.20
CA PRO A 545 18.22 -15.95 11.03
C PRO A 545 17.85 -15.35 12.38
N VAL A 546 17.37 -14.11 12.40
CA VAL A 546 16.74 -13.56 13.60
C VAL A 546 15.33 -14.13 13.71
N LEU A 547 14.97 -14.62 14.88
CA LEU A 547 13.63 -15.11 15.21
C LEU A 547 13.00 -14.23 16.30
N VAL A 548 11.73 -13.84 16.10
CA VAL A 548 10.85 -13.35 17.17
C VAL A 548 10.07 -14.54 17.70
N GLY A 549 9.92 -14.61 19.01
CA GLY A 549 9.19 -15.70 19.67
C GLY A 549 10.00 -16.98 19.82
N ALA A 550 11.22 -17.06 19.29
CA ALA A 550 12.09 -18.19 19.52
C ALA A 550 13.58 -17.88 19.40
N ASP A 551 14.42 -18.81 19.88
CA ASP A 551 15.88 -18.83 19.63
C ASP A 551 16.22 -19.87 18.56
N PRO A 552 16.98 -19.52 17.51
CA PRO A 552 17.47 -20.47 16.51
C PRO A 552 18.72 -21.24 16.99
N GLU A 553 18.66 -22.57 16.98
CA GLU A 553 19.82 -23.44 17.15
C GLU A 553 20.41 -23.85 15.80
N GLY A 554 21.66 -23.45 15.57
CA GLY A 554 22.43 -23.90 14.41
C GLY A 554 21.66 -23.75 13.08
N PRO A 555 21.96 -24.56 12.06
CA PRO A 555 21.36 -24.36 10.75
C PRO A 555 19.86 -24.68 10.66
N ASN A 556 19.21 -25.42 11.58
CA ASN A 556 17.88 -26.01 11.31
C ASN A 556 16.98 -26.37 12.54
N GLY A 557 17.00 -25.68 13.69
CA GLY A 557 15.97 -25.94 14.73
C GLY A 557 15.80 -24.87 15.78
N ALA A 558 14.58 -24.36 16.01
CA ALA A 558 14.29 -23.46 17.15
C ALA A 558 14.19 -24.26 18.46
N ARG A 559 14.60 -23.70 19.61
CA ARG A 559 14.60 -24.41 20.90
C ARG A 559 13.81 -23.77 22.02
N PHE A 560 14.05 -22.49 22.27
CA PHE A 560 13.37 -21.74 23.33
C PHE A 560 12.24 -20.97 22.68
N PHE A 561 11.02 -21.15 23.13
CA PHE A 561 9.88 -20.42 22.59
C PHE A 561 9.35 -19.42 23.61
N PHE A 562 8.86 -18.30 23.10
CA PHE A 562 8.22 -17.29 23.90
C PHE A 562 6.80 -17.72 24.25
N ASP A 563 6.32 -17.17 25.35
CA ASP A 563 4.95 -17.33 25.80
C ASP A 563 4.55 -15.96 26.34
N GLY A 564 3.80 -15.24 25.53
CA GLY A 564 3.52 -13.82 25.72
C GLY A 564 3.28 -13.10 24.41
N LYS A 565 3.15 -11.78 24.52
CA LYS A 565 2.67 -10.93 23.43
C LYS A 565 3.72 -9.93 22.95
N VAL A 566 3.89 -9.79 21.64
CA VAL A 566 4.82 -8.83 21.02
C VAL A 566 4.10 -7.99 19.97
N GLN A 567 4.08 -6.68 20.15
CA GLN A 567 3.43 -5.74 19.20
C GLN A 567 4.45 -5.07 18.26
N GLN A 568 5.69 -4.93 18.70
CA GLN A 568 6.71 -4.20 17.96
C GLN A 568 8.09 -4.81 18.21
N VAL A 569 8.93 -4.86 17.16
CA VAL A 569 10.36 -5.19 17.22
C VAL A 569 11.14 -4.29 16.26
N SER A 570 12.24 -3.70 16.71
CA SER A 570 13.21 -3.03 15.83
C SER A 570 14.63 -3.49 16.13
N ILE A 571 15.44 -3.58 15.07
CA ILE A 571 16.87 -3.84 15.14
C ILE A 571 17.56 -2.76 14.31
N GLN A 572 18.55 -2.10 14.89
CA GLN A 572 19.37 -1.10 14.22
C GLN A 572 20.84 -1.47 14.41
N ARG A 573 21.68 -1.25 13.39
CA ARG A 573 23.13 -1.16 13.57
C ARG A 573 23.40 0.00 14.51
N TRP A 574 24.23 -0.21 15.52
CA TRP A 574 24.43 0.78 16.57
C TRP A 574 25.89 1.07 16.78
N THR A 575 26.17 2.35 16.99
CA THR A 575 27.46 2.82 17.49
C THR A 575 27.16 3.97 18.45
N PRO A 576 27.86 4.07 19.59
CA PRO A 576 27.71 5.23 20.46
C PRO A 576 27.95 6.55 19.71
N HIS A 577 27.00 7.48 19.82
CA HIS A 577 27.10 8.83 19.25
C HIS A 577 27.74 9.85 20.22
N ASP A 578 28.26 9.37 21.36
CA ASP A 578 28.89 10.19 22.40
C ASP A 578 30.40 9.86 22.49
N CYS A 579 31.24 10.66 21.83
CA CYS A 579 32.69 10.48 21.86
C CYS A 579 33.32 11.55 22.77
N THR A 580 33.87 11.12 23.90
CA THR A 580 34.57 11.96 24.89
C THR A 580 36.09 11.90 24.76
N GLY A 581 36.63 10.93 24.01
CA GLY A 581 38.05 10.81 23.69
C GLY A 581 38.33 9.93 22.45
N ALA A 582 39.59 9.90 21.99
CA ALA A 582 40.00 9.15 20.79
C ALA A 582 39.89 7.61 20.94
N ALA A 583 39.81 7.11 22.18
CA ALA A 583 39.59 5.70 22.48
C ALA A 583 38.14 5.25 22.25
N ASP A 584 37.18 6.19 22.28
CA ASP A 584 35.75 5.90 22.13
C ASP A 584 35.39 5.50 20.69
N CYS A 585 36.31 5.73 19.74
CA CYS A 585 36.20 5.34 18.33
C CYS A 585 36.76 3.96 17.99
N LEU A 586 37.36 3.23 18.95
CA LEU A 586 38.06 1.96 18.68
C LEU A 586 37.13 0.82 18.22
N GLY A 587 35.82 0.93 18.47
CA GLY A 587 34.79 0.01 17.96
C GLY A 587 34.45 0.19 16.48
N LEU A 588 34.84 1.31 15.85
CA LEU A 588 34.59 1.59 14.43
C LEU A 588 35.68 1.04 13.49
N ASP A 589 36.73 0.43 14.03
CA ASP A 589 37.85 -0.10 13.26
C ASP A 589 37.49 -1.52 12.75
N SER A 590 36.71 -1.56 11.66
CA SER A 590 36.32 -2.81 10.99
C SER A 590 37.43 -3.31 10.04
N GLY A 591 37.24 -4.47 9.41
CA GLY A 591 38.19 -4.99 8.40
C GLY A 591 38.45 -4.02 7.23
N CYS A 592 37.46 -3.23 6.84
CA CYS A 592 37.53 -2.31 5.70
C CYS A 592 37.38 -0.83 6.06
N SER A 593 37.17 -0.47 7.32
CA SER A 593 37.07 0.93 7.75
C SER A 593 37.95 1.24 8.96
N ALA A 594 38.29 2.52 9.14
CA ALA A 594 39.11 3.07 10.20
C ALA A 594 38.30 4.11 10.99
N GLY A 595 38.19 3.92 12.30
CA GLY A 595 37.51 4.85 13.20
C GLY A 595 38.31 6.14 13.40
N LEU A 596 37.73 7.28 13.02
CA LEU A 596 38.23 8.62 13.27
C LEU A 596 37.33 9.35 14.29
N CYS A 597 37.91 9.75 15.41
CA CYS A 597 37.26 10.62 16.38
C CYS A 597 37.55 12.08 16.06
N ASN A 598 36.53 12.83 15.67
CA ASN A 598 36.61 14.28 15.62
C ASN A 598 36.39 14.84 17.03
N LEU A 599 37.49 15.06 17.75
CA LEU A 599 37.50 15.60 19.11
C LEU A 599 36.95 17.03 19.22
N SER A 600 36.82 17.76 18.11
CA SER A 600 36.24 19.13 18.11
C SER A 600 34.71 19.13 18.07
N THR A 601 34.11 18.07 17.56
CA THR A 601 32.65 17.86 17.49
C THR A 601 32.16 16.75 18.43
N GLY A 602 33.09 15.94 18.96
CA GLY A 602 32.81 14.72 19.72
C GLY A 602 32.15 13.63 18.88
N LEU A 603 32.47 13.57 17.57
CA LEU A 603 31.88 12.62 16.61
C LEU A 603 32.84 11.47 16.30
N CYS A 604 32.30 10.27 16.18
CA CYS A 604 32.99 9.07 15.75
C CYS A 604 32.58 8.77 14.29
N ARG A 605 33.53 8.69 13.35
CA ARG A 605 33.28 8.40 11.92
C ARG A 605 34.14 7.22 11.46
N SER A 606 33.63 6.35 10.58
CA SER A 606 34.41 5.32 9.90
C SER A 606 34.82 5.79 8.49
N ASP A 607 36.12 5.88 8.21
CA ASP A 607 36.65 6.11 6.86
C ASP A 607 37.12 4.77 6.25
N LEU A 608 36.87 4.51 4.96
CA LEU A 608 37.31 3.27 4.30
C LEU A 608 38.84 3.14 4.19
N LYS A 609 39.34 1.92 4.44
CA LYS A 609 40.75 1.53 4.30
C LYS A 609 41.11 1.43 2.81
N PRO A 610 42.28 1.90 2.38
CA PRO A 610 42.73 1.76 1.00
C PRO A 610 42.74 0.29 0.54
N GLY A 611 42.11 -0.02 -0.60
CA GLY A 611 42.07 -1.38 -1.16
C GLY A 611 40.92 -2.26 -0.68
N ALA A 612 39.93 -1.70 0.03
CA ALA A 612 38.74 -2.39 0.48
C ALA A 612 37.48 -1.65 0.04
N CYS A 613 36.40 -2.39 -0.18
CA CYS A 613 35.06 -1.84 -0.38
C CYS A 613 34.17 -2.17 0.83
N GLU A 614 33.22 -1.29 1.12
CA GLU A 614 32.15 -1.46 2.09
C GLU A 614 30.84 -1.39 1.31
N ILE A 615 30.33 -2.56 0.91
CA ILE A 615 29.15 -2.69 0.05
C ILE A 615 28.06 -3.35 0.90
N ASP A 616 26.91 -2.68 1.03
CA ASP A 616 25.77 -3.11 1.87
C ASP A 616 26.14 -3.40 3.34
N GLY A 617 27.15 -2.69 3.84
CA GLY A 617 27.69 -2.87 5.21
C GLY A 617 28.58 -4.10 5.39
N ALA A 618 28.98 -4.77 4.31
CA ALA A 618 29.96 -5.85 4.29
C ALA A 618 31.29 -5.39 3.67
N CYS A 619 32.38 -5.91 4.23
CA CYS A 619 33.74 -5.60 3.78
C CYS A 619 34.20 -6.60 2.72
N TYR A 620 34.63 -6.09 1.57
CA TYR A 620 35.18 -6.88 0.48
C TYR A 620 36.60 -6.43 0.13
N SER A 621 37.45 -7.39 -0.20
CA SER A 621 38.80 -7.10 -0.69
C SER A 621 38.74 -6.65 -2.15
N SER A 622 39.65 -5.77 -2.57
CA SER A 622 39.80 -5.41 -3.98
C SER A 622 39.81 -6.65 -4.89
N GLY A 623 38.92 -6.67 -5.88
CA GLY A 623 38.77 -7.76 -6.85
C GLY A 623 37.96 -8.97 -6.36
N GLU A 624 37.41 -8.95 -5.14
CA GLU A 624 36.51 -9.99 -4.65
C GLU A 624 35.18 -9.94 -5.42
N VAL A 625 34.71 -11.10 -5.90
CA VAL A 625 33.52 -11.23 -6.74
C VAL A 625 32.26 -11.17 -5.87
N ASP A 626 31.23 -10.47 -6.34
CA ASP A 626 29.92 -10.47 -5.67
C ASP A 626 29.36 -11.90 -5.57
N PRO A 627 29.03 -12.38 -4.36
CA PRO A 627 28.42 -13.69 -4.16
C PRO A 627 27.07 -13.88 -4.87
N THR A 628 26.37 -12.81 -5.23
CA THR A 628 25.03 -12.87 -5.86
C THR A 628 25.05 -12.57 -7.36
N ASN A 629 26.06 -11.85 -7.83
CA ASN A 629 26.24 -11.51 -9.24
C ASN A 629 27.70 -11.66 -9.69
N SER A 630 28.02 -12.77 -10.36
CA SER A 630 29.40 -13.00 -10.81
C SER A 630 29.95 -11.97 -11.81
N CYS A 631 29.09 -11.11 -12.39
CA CYS A 631 29.48 -9.98 -13.24
C CYS A 631 30.04 -8.79 -12.47
N GLN A 632 30.13 -8.87 -11.15
CA GLN A 632 30.53 -7.78 -10.30
C GLN A 632 31.71 -8.13 -9.39
N ILE A 633 32.52 -7.13 -9.06
CA ILE A 633 33.66 -7.19 -8.15
C ILE A 633 33.75 -5.95 -7.26
N CYS A 634 34.44 -6.05 -6.13
CA CYS A 634 34.82 -4.90 -5.33
C CYS A 634 35.91 -4.07 -6.05
N ASP A 635 35.58 -2.83 -6.41
CA ASP A 635 36.52 -1.79 -6.86
C ASP A 635 36.73 -0.72 -5.76
N PRO A 636 37.92 -0.65 -5.14
CA PRO A 636 38.26 0.36 -4.15
C PRO A 636 38.33 1.81 -4.67
N GLU A 637 38.09 2.08 -5.96
CA GLU A 637 37.84 3.44 -6.44
C GLU A 637 36.38 3.86 -6.26
N GLN A 638 35.43 2.91 -6.32
CA GLN A 638 34.01 3.15 -6.07
C GLN A 638 33.64 3.01 -4.58
N ASN A 639 34.31 2.08 -3.87
CA ASN A 639 34.28 1.83 -2.41
C ASN A 639 32.94 1.48 -1.75
N THR A 640 31.80 1.97 -2.24
CA THR A 640 30.48 1.76 -1.62
C THR A 640 29.54 0.97 -2.50
N SER A 641 30.05 0.38 -3.58
CA SER A 641 29.26 -0.38 -4.53
C SER A 641 30.07 -1.37 -5.34
N TRP A 642 29.34 -2.33 -5.92
CA TRP A 642 29.87 -3.31 -6.83
C TRP A 642 30.24 -2.69 -8.18
N SER A 643 31.32 -3.17 -8.79
CA SER A 643 31.84 -2.70 -10.08
C SER A 643 31.91 -3.83 -11.10
N LEU A 644 31.84 -3.51 -12.39
CA LEU A 644 31.86 -4.52 -13.45
C LEU A 644 33.13 -5.38 -13.38
N ASN A 645 32.94 -6.70 -13.36
CA ASN A 645 34.01 -7.68 -13.45
C ASN A 645 34.57 -7.72 -14.89
N SER A 646 35.65 -6.96 -15.11
CA SER A 646 36.33 -6.90 -16.41
C SER A 646 36.87 -8.24 -16.92
N GLU A 647 36.99 -9.28 -16.08
CA GLU A 647 37.42 -10.62 -16.49
C GLU A 647 36.28 -11.50 -17.05
N ARG A 648 35.01 -11.08 -16.88
CA ARG A 648 33.81 -11.84 -17.27
C ARG A 648 32.91 -11.13 -18.28
N VAL A 649 33.41 -10.09 -18.95
CA VAL A 649 32.63 -9.26 -19.89
C VAL A 649 31.91 -10.08 -20.97
N ASP A 650 32.50 -11.17 -21.44
CA ASP A 650 31.90 -12.04 -22.47
C ASP A 650 30.72 -12.91 -21.97
N GLN A 651 30.46 -12.93 -20.65
CA GLN A 651 29.39 -13.71 -19.98
C GLN A 651 28.37 -12.82 -19.26
N CYS A 652 28.49 -11.50 -19.43
CA CYS A 652 27.71 -10.50 -18.73
C CYS A 652 27.05 -9.58 -19.74
N ILE A 653 25.74 -9.38 -19.62
CA ILE A 653 24.99 -8.49 -20.51
C ILE A 653 24.45 -7.32 -19.70
N GLN A 654 24.53 -6.12 -20.27
CA GLN A 654 23.93 -4.96 -19.64
C GLN A 654 22.47 -4.85 -20.07
N VAL A 655 21.56 -4.97 -19.11
CA VAL A 655 20.11 -4.98 -19.34
C VAL A 655 19.41 -4.31 -18.15
N LYS A 656 18.37 -3.52 -18.43
CA LYS A 656 17.56 -2.82 -17.42
C LYS A 656 16.26 -3.56 -17.11
N SER A 657 15.78 -4.37 -18.03
CA SER A 657 14.52 -5.08 -17.92
C SER A 657 14.58 -6.36 -18.74
N LEU A 658 13.90 -7.40 -18.26
CA LEU A 658 13.77 -8.68 -18.94
C LEU A 658 12.28 -9.04 -19.03
N LEU A 659 11.77 -9.20 -20.23
CA LEU A 659 10.47 -9.82 -20.48
C LEU A 659 10.71 -11.25 -20.94
N PHE A 660 10.30 -12.20 -20.11
CA PHE A 660 10.25 -13.61 -20.45
C PHE A 660 8.87 -13.96 -21.02
N GLN A 661 8.86 -14.58 -22.18
CA GLN A 661 7.67 -15.11 -22.84
C GLN A 661 7.74 -16.62 -22.85
N VAL A 662 6.62 -17.27 -22.55
CA VAL A 662 6.50 -18.73 -22.67
C VAL A 662 5.14 -19.11 -23.22
N GLU A 663 5.12 -19.96 -24.23
CA GLU A 663 3.89 -20.61 -24.71
C GLU A 663 3.72 -21.95 -23.99
N THR A 664 2.59 -22.15 -23.32
CA THR A 664 2.25 -23.41 -22.66
C THR A 664 1.75 -24.45 -23.67
N ALA A 665 2.03 -25.73 -23.45
CA ALA A 665 1.48 -26.78 -24.31
C ALA A 665 -0.04 -26.97 -24.18
N VAL A 666 -0.68 -27.54 -25.20
CA VAL A 666 -2.13 -27.82 -25.24
C VAL A 666 -2.53 -29.09 -24.45
N LEU A 667 -1.74 -29.52 -23.47
CA LEU A 667 -1.98 -30.69 -22.61
C LEU A 667 -2.56 -30.26 -21.23
N THR A 668 -3.16 -31.18 -20.48
CA THR A 668 -3.58 -30.92 -19.09
C THR A 668 -2.37 -30.63 -18.18
N ASN A 669 -2.46 -29.58 -17.35
CA ASN A 669 -1.53 -29.19 -16.28
C ASN A 669 -0.19 -28.50 -16.70
N ALA A 670 -0.15 -27.72 -17.78
CA ALA A 670 1.08 -27.16 -18.35
C ALA A 670 1.43 -25.70 -17.93
N GLY A 671 1.07 -25.23 -16.72
CA GLY A 671 1.37 -23.85 -16.24
C GLY A 671 2.48 -23.75 -15.18
N THR A 672 2.76 -22.51 -14.73
CA THR A 672 3.94 -22.14 -13.91
C THR A 672 3.64 -21.90 -12.42
N ASP A 673 2.38 -21.92 -12.01
CA ASP A 673 1.85 -21.78 -10.64
C ASP A 673 2.36 -22.80 -9.59
N ASN A 674 3.14 -23.81 -9.99
CA ASN A 674 3.73 -24.83 -9.10
C ASN A 674 5.20 -24.56 -8.75
N GLY A 675 5.62 -23.28 -8.81
CA GLY A 675 6.97 -22.89 -8.43
C GLY A 675 8.00 -23.27 -9.49
N MET A 676 7.96 -22.60 -10.63
CA MET A 676 9.01 -22.69 -11.66
C MET A 676 9.94 -21.48 -11.59
N GLU A 677 11.20 -21.65 -11.99
CA GLU A 677 12.15 -20.55 -12.16
C GLU A 677 12.90 -20.61 -13.50
N LEU A 678 13.19 -19.43 -14.03
CA LEU A 678 14.07 -19.17 -15.17
C LEU A 678 15.44 -18.72 -14.65
N CYS A 679 16.49 -19.45 -14.97
CA CYS A 679 17.86 -19.10 -14.64
C CYS A 679 18.63 -18.68 -15.88
N MET A 680 19.31 -17.52 -15.80
CA MET A 680 20.22 -17.01 -16.84
C MET A 680 21.70 -17.39 -16.58
N ALA A 681 21.97 -17.88 -15.37
CA ALA A 681 23.18 -18.57 -14.95
C ALA A 681 22.85 -19.54 -13.81
N PRO A 682 23.72 -20.50 -13.45
CA PRO A 682 23.43 -21.50 -12.42
C PRO A 682 22.97 -20.93 -11.06
N ASP A 683 23.44 -19.73 -10.74
CA ASP A 683 23.26 -18.95 -9.52
C ASP A 683 22.40 -17.68 -9.69
N TYR A 684 21.83 -17.44 -10.87
CA TYR A 684 21.03 -16.24 -11.17
C TYR A 684 19.69 -16.62 -11.80
N CYS A 685 18.64 -16.65 -10.97
CA CYS A 685 17.31 -17.19 -11.30
C CYS A 685 16.17 -16.25 -10.92
N PHE A 686 15.08 -16.33 -11.69
CA PHE A 686 13.86 -15.55 -11.56
C PHE A 686 12.66 -16.49 -11.38
N ALA A 687 11.86 -16.27 -10.34
CA ALA A 687 10.63 -17.03 -10.13
C ALA A 687 9.61 -16.69 -11.24
N LEU A 688 8.98 -17.72 -11.79
CA LEU A 688 7.91 -17.64 -12.78
C LEU A 688 6.52 -17.85 -12.16
N ASP A 689 6.43 -17.87 -10.84
CA ASP A 689 5.16 -18.02 -10.12
C ASP A 689 4.57 -16.63 -9.82
N ASN A 690 3.35 -16.39 -10.32
CA ASN A 690 2.57 -15.22 -9.95
C ASN A 690 1.30 -15.70 -9.23
N PRO A 691 1.24 -15.63 -7.89
CA PRO A 691 0.10 -16.16 -7.13
C PRO A 691 -1.21 -15.40 -7.40
N SER A 692 -1.14 -14.22 -8.02
CA SER A 692 -2.30 -13.42 -8.42
C SER A 692 -2.78 -13.71 -9.85
N LEU A 693 -2.12 -14.60 -10.58
CA LEU A 693 -2.43 -14.94 -11.97
C LEU A 693 -2.56 -16.46 -12.13
N ASN A 694 -3.70 -16.90 -12.66
CA ASN A 694 -3.81 -18.28 -13.14
C ASN A 694 -3.21 -18.37 -14.56
N ASP A 695 -1.94 -18.79 -14.63
CA ASP A 695 -1.15 -18.95 -15.85
C ASP A 695 -1.22 -20.37 -16.47
N LEU A 696 -2.11 -21.23 -15.93
CA LEU A 696 -2.32 -22.63 -16.32
C LEU A 696 -3.03 -22.86 -17.65
N GLU A 697 -3.40 -21.80 -18.38
CA GLU A 697 -4.25 -21.94 -19.55
C GLU A 697 -3.49 -22.51 -20.75
N LYS A 698 -4.12 -23.47 -21.42
CA LYS A 698 -3.52 -24.29 -22.48
C LYS A 698 -3.27 -23.49 -23.75
N GLY A 699 -2.04 -23.54 -24.28
CA GLY A 699 -1.70 -22.88 -25.54
C GLY A 699 -1.65 -21.35 -25.42
N GLU A 700 -1.54 -20.82 -24.20
CA GLU A 700 -1.43 -19.38 -23.98
C GLU A 700 0.02 -18.95 -23.89
N VAL A 701 0.29 -17.74 -24.38
CA VAL A 701 1.59 -17.07 -24.23
C VAL A 701 1.54 -16.23 -22.96
N ASN A 702 2.28 -16.65 -21.94
CA ASN A 702 2.44 -15.92 -20.69
C ASN A 702 3.63 -14.96 -20.77
N HIS A 703 3.53 -13.85 -20.05
CA HIS A 703 4.53 -12.80 -20.00
C HIS A 703 4.97 -12.56 -18.56
N PHE A 704 6.28 -12.64 -18.31
CA PHE A 704 6.89 -12.35 -17.02
C PHE A 704 7.89 -11.22 -17.19
N LEU A 705 7.52 -10.04 -16.70
CA LEU A 705 8.38 -8.86 -16.74
C LEU A 705 9.15 -8.76 -15.43
N PHE A 706 10.47 -8.77 -15.54
CA PHE A 706 11.41 -8.52 -14.46
C PHE A 706 12.04 -7.15 -14.71
N ASP A 707 11.74 -6.19 -13.84
CA ASP A 707 12.48 -4.93 -13.83
C ASP A 707 13.81 -5.15 -13.10
N LEU A 708 14.91 -4.86 -13.78
CA LEU A 708 16.26 -4.96 -13.24
C LEU A 708 16.79 -3.58 -12.83
N LYS A 709 15.96 -2.53 -12.93
CA LYS A 709 16.29 -1.19 -12.43
C LYS A 709 16.09 -1.10 -10.92
N GLN A 710 17.22 -1.02 -10.23
CA GLN A 710 17.55 -0.09 -9.13
C GLN A 710 16.56 0.04 -7.96
N GLU A 711 16.77 -0.81 -6.95
CA GLU A 711 16.74 -0.42 -5.53
C GLU A 711 17.46 0.93 -5.33
N PRO A 712 16.84 1.96 -4.71
CA PRO A 712 17.53 3.21 -4.41
C PRO A 712 18.66 2.98 -3.41
N GLY A 713 19.90 2.95 -3.91
CA GLY A 713 21.10 2.68 -3.10
C GLY A 713 22.04 1.64 -3.71
N SER A 714 21.58 0.81 -4.65
CA SER A 714 22.47 -0.05 -5.42
C SER A 714 23.10 0.75 -6.57
N VAL A 715 24.43 0.88 -6.57
CA VAL A 715 25.14 1.13 -7.84
C VAL A 715 25.34 -0.24 -8.49
N ASP A 716 24.23 -0.89 -8.85
CA ASP A 716 24.33 -2.04 -9.74
C ASP A 716 24.44 -1.52 -11.17
N THR A 717 25.54 -1.86 -11.82
CA THR A 717 25.88 -1.46 -13.19
C THR A 717 24.89 -1.99 -14.25
N GLY A 718 23.88 -2.77 -13.86
CA GLY A 718 22.86 -3.35 -14.73
C GLY A 718 23.40 -4.54 -15.54
N TYR A 719 24.50 -5.16 -15.09
CA TYR A 719 25.11 -6.30 -15.76
C TYR A 719 24.64 -7.60 -15.13
N VAL A 720 23.91 -8.43 -15.88
CA VAL A 720 23.46 -9.74 -15.43
C VAL A 720 24.31 -10.86 -16.04
N PRO A 721 24.58 -11.94 -15.29
CA PRO A 721 25.21 -13.13 -15.85
C PRO A 721 24.28 -13.78 -16.88
N PHE A 722 24.77 -14.02 -18.08
CA PHE A 722 24.03 -14.72 -19.13
C PHE A 722 24.89 -15.80 -19.78
N SER A 723 24.91 -16.97 -19.14
CA SER A 723 25.76 -18.10 -19.54
C SER A 723 24.96 -19.32 -20.00
N GLU A 724 23.70 -19.44 -19.56
CA GLU A 724 22.75 -20.48 -19.93
C GLU A 724 21.31 -20.00 -19.77
N VAL A 725 20.35 -20.69 -20.38
CA VAL A 725 18.93 -20.56 -20.06
C VAL A 725 18.50 -21.87 -19.46
N THR A 726 18.18 -21.87 -18.16
CA THR A 726 17.77 -23.06 -17.42
C THR A 726 16.36 -22.86 -16.87
N LEU A 727 15.50 -23.86 -17.04
CA LEU A 727 14.13 -23.91 -16.56
C LEU A 727 14.03 -25.04 -15.53
N ARG A 728 13.64 -24.75 -14.29
CA ARG A 728 13.63 -25.74 -13.20
C ARG A 728 12.62 -25.42 -12.08
N PRO A 729 12.17 -26.40 -11.28
CA PRO A 729 11.24 -26.20 -10.17
C PRO A 729 11.93 -25.68 -8.88
N THR A 730 11.26 -24.82 -8.10
CA THR A 730 11.76 -24.08 -6.92
C THR A 730 11.66 -24.84 -5.58
N ALA A 731 10.66 -25.70 -5.37
CA ALA A 731 10.49 -26.51 -4.14
C ALA A 731 9.94 -27.92 -4.43
N SER A 732 10.04 -28.88 -3.49
CA SER A 732 9.58 -30.26 -3.68
C SER A 732 8.09 -30.39 -3.38
N THR A 733 7.24 -30.10 -4.35
CA THR A 733 5.85 -30.58 -4.32
C THR A 733 5.79 -31.96 -4.97
N SER A 734 5.00 -32.84 -4.39
CA SER A 734 4.61 -34.13 -4.98
C SER A 734 3.18 -33.98 -5.45
N GLY A 735 2.95 -34.05 -6.77
CA GLY A 735 1.69 -33.74 -7.42
C GLY A 735 1.80 -33.90 -8.94
N VAL A 736 0.69 -33.77 -9.66
CA VAL A 736 0.65 -33.88 -11.14
C VAL A 736 1.16 -32.56 -11.76
N ASP A 737 2.43 -32.24 -11.52
CA ASP A 737 3.07 -30.93 -11.77
C ASP A 737 3.86 -30.95 -13.09
N ALA A 738 3.18 -31.28 -14.19
CA ALA A 738 3.81 -31.46 -15.50
C ALA A 738 3.92 -30.14 -16.29
N TRP A 739 4.93 -29.31 -16.02
CA TRP A 739 5.15 -28.11 -16.83
C TRP A 739 5.77 -28.45 -18.20
N LYS A 740 5.09 -28.02 -19.27
CA LYS A 740 5.55 -28.20 -20.65
C LYS A 740 5.50 -26.88 -21.44
N PRO A 741 6.63 -26.19 -21.58
CA PRO A 741 6.76 -25.06 -22.52
C PRO A 741 6.92 -25.56 -23.96
N GLU A 742 6.22 -24.94 -24.91
CA GLU A 742 6.39 -25.16 -26.36
C GLU A 742 7.34 -24.12 -26.99
N CYS A 743 7.32 -22.88 -26.47
CA CYS A 743 8.22 -21.80 -26.85
C CYS A 743 8.70 -21.05 -25.62
N VAL A 744 9.94 -20.57 -25.66
CA VAL A 744 10.44 -19.54 -24.74
C VAL A 744 11.14 -18.42 -25.49
N ALA A 745 10.99 -17.18 -25.01
CA ALA A 745 11.74 -16.03 -25.50
C ALA A 745 12.11 -15.08 -24.35
N ILE A 746 13.29 -14.47 -24.45
CA ILE A 746 13.77 -13.44 -23.51
C ILE A 746 14.00 -12.16 -24.32
N ILE A 747 13.28 -11.11 -23.96
CA ILE A 747 13.39 -9.78 -24.54
C ILE A 747 14.03 -8.89 -23.48
N ALA A 748 15.18 -8.32 -23.77
CA ALA A 748 15.91 -7.46 -22.86
C ALA A 748 16.04 -6.06 -23.43
N ASP A 749 15.68 -5.04 -22.65
CA ASP A 749 15.67 -3.63 -23.08
C ASP A 749 15.04 -3.46 -24.46
N SER A 750 13.84 -4.00 -24.59
CA SER A 750 13.03 -4.00 -25.82
C SER A 750 13.58 -4.83 -27.00
N LYS A 751 14.71 -5.54 -26.84
CA LYS A 751 15.34 -6.33 -27.90
C LYS A 751 15.28 -7.82 -27.61
N LEU A 752 14.89 -8.61 -28.61
CA LEU A 752 14.87 -10.07 -28.51
C LEU A 752 16.31 -10.60 -28.34
N LEU A 753 16.60 -11.12 -27.15
CA LEU A 753 17.92 -11.58 -26.74
C LEU A 753 18.09 -13.10 -26.97
N TYR A 754 17.05 -13.85 -26.65
CA TYR A 754 17.02 -15.32 -26.74
C TYR A 754 15.64 -15.81 -27.17
N CYS A 755 15.61 -16.93 -27.90
CA CYS A 755 14.39 -17.65 -28.20
C CYS A 755 14.70 -19.14 -28.39
N HIS A 756 13.72 -20.00 -28.13
CA HIS A 756 13.79 -21.42 -28.47
C HIS A 756 12.39 -21.99 -28.68
N ASP A 757 12.19 -22.67 -29.81
CA ASP A 757 10.96 -23.39 -30.15
C ASP A 757 11.15 -24.90 -29.90
N ALA A 758 10.08 -25.63 -29.55
CA ALA A 758 10.05 -27.08 -29.40
C ALA A 758 11.07 -27.64 -28.37
N LEU A 759 10.86 -27.30 -27.09
CA LEU A 759 11.70 -27.77 -25.98
C LEU A 759 11.58 -29.30 -25.82
N SER A 760 12.72 -30.01 -25.79
CA SER A 760 12.81 -31.45 -25.54
C SER A 760 13.87 -31.72 -24.47
N PRO A 761 13.61 -32.58 -23.46
CA PRO A 761 12.39 -33.38 -23.27
C PRO A 761 11.20 -32.61 -22.69
N VAL A 762 10.03 -33.27 -22.77
CA VAL A 762 8.68 -32.71 -22.91
C VAL A 762 7.98 -32.33 -21.59
N GLN A 763 8.49 -32.76 -20.43
CA GLN A 763 7.87 -32.46 -19.12
C GLN A 763 8.96 -32.14 -18.10
N ILE A 764 8.93 -30.92 -17.57
CA ILE A 764 9.82 -30.46 -16.50
C ILE A 764 9.07 -30.62 -15.18
N GLY A 765 9.66 -31.36 -14.24
CA GLY A 765 8.99 -31.74 -12.99
C GLY A 765 9.87 -32.60 -12.10
N LYS A 766 9.29 -33.12 -11.02
CA LYS A 766 10.00 -33.95 -10.03
C LYS A 766 9.53 -35.41 -9.99
N ASP A 767 8.57 -35.81 -10.82
CA ASP A 767 8.12 -37.20 -10.88
C ASP A 767 9.11 -38.10 -11.62
N SER A 768 9.00 -39.42 -11.42
CA SER A 768 9.95 -40.39 -11.98
C SER A 768 10.00 -40.44 -13.51
N ASP A 769 8.97 -39.90 -14.17
CA ASP A 769 8.83 -39.85 -15.62
C ASP A 769 9.16 -38.46 -16.21
N ASP A 770 9.47 -37.46 -15.36
CA ASP A 770 9.80 -36.09 -15.76
C ASP A 770 11.32 -35.85 -15.85
N VAL A 771 11.71 -34.76 -16.51
CA VAL A 771 13.07 -34.23 -16.36
C VAL A 771 13.15 -33.18 -15.24
N PRO A 772 14.21 -33.21 -14.41
CA PRO A 772 14.33 -32.30 -13.27
C PRO A 772 14.53 -30.84 -13.67
N PHE A 773 15.10 -30.58 -14.85
CA PHE A 773 15.29 -29.25 -15.42
C PHE A 773 15.59 -29.36 -16.93
N TRP A 774 15.36 -28.27 -17.65
CA TRP A 774 15.83 -28.09 -19.03
C TRP A 774 16.90 -26.99 -19.05
N THR A 775 17.96 -27.16 -19.84
CA THR A 775 19.03 -26.15 -19.97
C THR A 775 19.53 -26.04 -21.40
N ASN A 776 19.84 -24.82 -21.83
CA ASN A 776 20.40 -24.53 -23.13
C ASN A 776 21.50 -23.45 -23.04
N LYS A 777 22.60 -23.64 -23.77
CA LYS A 777 23.68 -22.66 -23.85
C LYS A 777 23.45 -21.71 -25.02
N PRO A 778 23.44 -20.37 -24.82
CA PRO A 778 23.34 -19.38 -25.89
C PRO A 778 24.39 -19.62 -27.00
N PRO A 779 23.99 -19.41 -28.26
CA PRO A 779 24.22 -18.09 -28.85
C PRO A 779 22.96 -17.34 -29.31
N LEU A 780 23.15 -16.03 -29.42
CA LEU A 780 22.25 -14.89 -29.65
C LEU A 780 21.42 -14.93 -30.96
N GLY A 781 20.14 -14.57 -30.84
CA GLY A 781 19.33 -13.65 -31.69
C GLY A 781 19.21 -13.82 -33.21
N ASN A 782 20.08 -14.53 -33.92
CA ASN A 782 20.06 -14.59 -35.38
C ASN A 782 19.02 -15.60 -35.88
N GLY A 783 17.89 -15.07 -36.37
CA GLY A 783 16.74 -15.86 -36.82
C GLY A 783 15.71 -16.14 -35.73
N CYS A 784 15.84 -15.47 -34.58
CA CYS A 784 14.94 -15.64 -33.44
C CYS A 784 13.54 -15.05 -33.68
N LYS A 785 12.53 -15.71 -33.10
CA LYS A 785 11.13 -15.27 -33.08
C LYS A 785 10.62 -15.21 -31.64
N SER A 786 9.62 -14.38 -31.38
CA SER A 786 8.87 -14.44 -30.12
C SER A 786 8.02 -15.71 -30.08
N CYS A 787 7.39 -15.97 -28.94
CA CYS A 787 6.36 -17.02 -28.84
C CYS A 787 5.03 -16.66 -29.54
N TYR A 788 4.99 -15.54 -30.27
CA TYR A 788 3.88 -15.20 -31.14
C TYR A 788 4.15 -15.64 -32.58
N PRO A 789 3.13 -16.12 -33.31
CA PRO A 789 3.29 -16.58 -34.70
C PRO A 789 3.58 -15.45 -35.70
N THR A 790 3.33 -14.19 -35.33
CA THR A 790 3.41 -13.00 -36.19
C THR A 790 4.10 -11.83 -35.50
N VAL A 791 4.74 -10.95 -36.29
CA VAL A 791 5.43 -9.74 -35.80
C VAL A 791 4.47 -8.70 -35.19
N LEU A 792 3.23 -8.69 -35.67
CA LEU A 792 2.10 -8.02 -35.04
C LEU A 792 1.43 -9.04 -34.12
N THR A 793 1.54 -8.86 -32.81
CA THR A 793 1.06 -9.84 -31.82
C THR A 793 -0.41 -9.67 -31.52
N HIS A 794 -0.86 -8.41 -31.40
CA HIS A 794 -2.26 -8.07 -31.14
C HIS A 794 -2.69 -6.86 -31.96
N GLY A 795 -3.98 -6.82 -32.26
CA GLY A 795 -4.56 -5.80 -33.15
C GLY A 795 -4.50 -6.21 -34.62
N PRO A 796 -4.83 -5.30 -35.53
CA PRO A 796 -5.09 -3.89 -35.27
C PRO A 796 -6.47 -3.67 -34.65
N MET A 797 -6.68 -2.54 -33.99
CA MET A 797 -8.00 -2.08 -33.57
C MET A 797 -8.26 -0.69 -34.13
N VAL A 798 -9.42 -0.50 -34.74
CA VAL A 798 -9.92 0.81 -35.16
C VAL A 798 -10.59 1.46 -33.96
N GLY A 799 -9.94 2.46 -33.39
CA GLY A 799 -10.43 3.24 -32.26
C GLY A 799 -11.25 4.46 -32.69
N HIS A 800 -11.04 5.57 -31.98
CA HIS A 800 -11.73 6.81 -32.22
C HIS A 800 -11.65 7.23 -33.69
N THR A 801 -12.82 7.27 -34.32
CA THR A 801 -13.00 7.62 -35.71
C THR A 801 -13.95 8.81 -35.82
N THR A 802 -13.50 9.86 -36.50
CA THR A 802 -14.29 11.05 -36.82
C THR A 802 -14.71 11.01 -38.29
N HIS A 803 -15.25 12.12 -38.78
CA HIS A 803 -15.52 12.29 -40.21
C HIS A 803 -14.26 12.62 -41.04
N GLN A 804 -13.10 12.84 -40.39
CA GLN A 804 -11.85 13.22 -41.06
C GLN A 804 -10.60 12.49 -40.53
N SER A 805 -10.72 11.67 -39.48
CA SER A 805 -9.60 10.97 -38.87
C SER A 805 -10.00 9.62 -38.27
N ALA A 806 -9.02 8.75 -38.04
CA ALA A 806 -9.20 7.49 -37.33
C ALA A 806 -7.93 7.11 -36.57
N LYS A 807 -8.06 6.59 -35.35
CA LYS A 807 -6.94 6.02 -34.57
C LYS A 807 -6.84 4.51 -34.80
N ILE A 808 -5.65 4.01 -35.09
CA ILE A 808 -5.34 2.59 -35.23
C ILE A 808 -4.42 2.16 -34.09
N TRP A 809 -4.91 1.30 -33.21
CA TRP A 809 -4.12 0.68 -32.16
C TRP A 809 -3.52 -0.65 -32.63
N LEU A 810 -2.33 -0.98 -32.16
CA LEU A 810 -1.63 -2.23 -32.46
C LEU A 810 -0.61 -2.57 -31.38
N ARG A 811 -0.14 -3.83 -31.35
CA ARG A 811 1.00 -4.27 -30.53
C ARG A 811 1.98 -5.12 -31.33
N SER A 812 3.24 -4.72 -31.40
CA SER A 812 4.31 -5.50 -32.03
C SER A 812 4.87 -6.57 -31.10
N MET A 813 5.80 -7.40 -31.59
CA MET A 813 6.42 -8.48 -30.81
C MET A 813 7.58 -8.03 -29.92
N ALA A 814 8.20 -6.90 -30.26
CA ALA A 814 9.34 -6.28 -29.61
C ALA A 814 9.41 -4.82 -30.10
N GLU A 815 10.47 -4.08 -29.78
CA GLU A 815 10.64 -2.75 -30.38
C GLU A 815 10.75 -2.83 -31.90
N SER A 816 9.89 -2.08 -32.60
CA SER A 816 9.76 -2.10 -34.05
C SER A 816 9.24 -0.75 -34.54
N GLU A 817 9.61 -0.36 -35.76
CA GLU A 817 9.01 0.79 -36.43
C GLU A 817 7.67 0.38 -37.05
N VAL A 818 6.56 0.99 -36.59
CA VAL A 818 5.22 0.67 -37.05
C VAL A 818 4.60 1.86 -37.78
N SER A 819 3.93 1.60 -38.91
CA SER A 819 3.17 2.61 -39.67
C SER A 819 1.91 1.99 -40.27
N VAL A 820 1.01 2.82 -40.79
CA VAL A 820 -0.23 2.34 -41.44
C VAL A 820 -0.26 2.79 -42.89
N ALA A 821 -0.42 1.84 -43.81
CA ALA A 821 -0.76 2.10 -45.20
C ALA A 821 -2.28 2.02 -45.38
N TYR A 822 -2.88 3.02 -46.03
CA TYR A 822 -4.34 3.10 -46.18
C TYR A 822 -4.76 3.76 -47.49
N ASN A 823 -5.93 3.39 -47.99
CA ASN A 823 -6.56 4.00 -49.17
C ASN A 823 -8.08 3.99 -49.01
N GLN A 824 -8.74 5.00 -49.58
CA GLN A 824 -10.19 4.98 -49.70
C GLN A 824 -10.60 3.83 -50.64
N LEU A 825 -11.60 3.04 -50.27
CA LEU A 825 -12.04 1.89 -51.05
C LEU A 825 -12.47 2.36 -52.46
N GLY A 826 -12.00 1.65 -53.48
CA GLY A 826 -12.22 2.01 -54.88
C GLY A 826 -11.26 3.05 -55.46
N THR A 827 -10.29 3.56 -54.67
CA THR A 827 -9.21 4.43 -55.15
C THR A 827 -7.88 3.69 -55.23
N ALA A 828 -6.98 4.09 -56.14
CA ALA A 828 -5.66 3.47 -56.31
C ALA A 828 -4.54 4.17 -55.48
N ALA A 829 -4.85 5.30 -54.85
CA ALA A 829 -3.87 6.10 -54.14
C ALA A 829 -3.71 5.60 -52.69
N VAL A 830 -2.58 4.95 -52.41
CA VAL A 830 -2.21 4.52 -51.06
C VAL A 830 -1.44 5.65 -50.37
N LYS A 831 -1.90 6.03 -49.18
CA LYS A 831 -1.18 6.91 -48.24
C LYS A 831 -0.49 6.03 -47.19
N THR A 832 0.62 6.49 -46.64
CA THR A 832 1.32 5.83 -45.53
C THR A 832 1.64 6.86 -44.47
N THR A 833 1.40 6.53 -43.20
CA THR A 833 1.75 7.41 -42.08
C THR A 833 3.26 7.46 -41.88
N LEU A 834 3.74 8.44 -41.10
CA LEU A 834 5.10 8.36 -40.56
C LEU A 834 5.21 7.17 -39.60
N PRO A 835 6.36 6.50 -39.53
CA PRO A 835 6.57 5.44 -38.57
C PRO A 835 6.68 5.99 -37.15
N ILE A 836 6.18 5.23 -36.18
CA ILE A 836 6.42 5.41 -34.74
C ILE A 836 7.07 4.15 -34.18
N THR A 837 7.85 4.26 -33.13
CA THR A 837 8.54 3.12 -32.52
C THR A 837 7.76 2.60 -31.33
N THR A 838 7.46 1.31 -31.31
CA THR A 838 6.89 0.63 -30.12
C THR A 838 7.99 0.36 -29.10
N THR A 839 7.72 0.53 -27.81
CA THR A 839 8.73 0.34 -26.73
C THR A 839 8.20 -0.56 -25.63
N LEU A 840 9.09 -1.15 -24.83
CA LEU A 840 8.67 -1.96 -23.68
C LEU A 840 7.87 -1.15 -22.64
N ASP A 841 8.20 0.14 -22.45
CA ASP A 841 7.52 1.04 -21.49
C ASP A 841 6.01 1.12 -21.78
N ASP A 842 5.63 1.03 -23.05
CA ASP A 842 4.24 1.03 -23.54
C ASP A 842 3.70 -0.39 -23.85
N ASP A 843 4.34 -1.44 -23.34
CA ASP A 843 4.07 -2.85 -23.68
C ASP A 843 4.05 -3.14 -25.20
N PHE A 844 4.96 -2.52 -25.93
CA PHE A 844 5.06 -2.59 -27.39
C PHE A 844 3.79 -2.19 -28.12
N THR A 845 2.90 -1.42 -27.47
CA THR A 845 1.68 -0.89 -28.07
C THR A 845 1.95 0.43 -28.79
N ALA A 846 1.09 0.75 -29.75
CA ALA A 846 1.15 1.98 -30.52
C ALA A 846 -0.26 2.41 -30.94
N ILE A 847 -0.50 3.72 -30.96
CA ILE A 847 -1.71 4.34 -31.52
C ILE A 847 -1.30 5.29 -32.64
N ILE A 848 -1.70 4.99 -33.87
CA ILE A 848 -1.37 5.76 -35.07
C ILE A 848 -2.64 6.48 -35.54
N GLU A 849 -2.58 7.80 -35.69
CA GLU A 849 -3.68 8.60 -36.21
C GLU A 849 -3.59 8.77 -37.74
N LEU A 850 -4.68 8.44 -38.42
CA LEU A 850 -4.92 8.75 -39.83
C LEU A 850 -5.65 10.07 -39.90
N ALA A 851 -5.18 11.00 -40.73
CA ALA A 851 -5.77 12.33 -40.91
C ALA A 851 -6.18 12.57 -42.38
N ASP A 852 -6.90 13.66 -42.62
CA ASP A 852 -7.38 14.08 -43.94
C ASP A 852 -8.17 12.96 -44.66
N LEU A 853 -9.08 12.32 -43.92
CA LEU A 853 -10.05 11.34 -44.43
C LEU A 853 -11.32 12.02 -44.93
N GLU A 854 -12.03 11.38 -45.85
CA GLU A 854 -13.30 11.85 -46.40
C GLU A 854 -14.47 11.30 -45.57
N ALA A 855 -15.40 12.17 -45.20
CA ALA A 855 -16.54 11.81 -44.36
C ALA A 855 -17.41 10.69 -44.97
N GLY A 856 -17.94 9.81 -44.11
CA GLY A 856 -18.86 8.74 -44.49
C GLY A 856 -18.28 7.69 -45.45
N SER A 857 -16.97 7.68 -45.67
CA SER A 857 -16.28 6.83 -46.64
C SER A 857 -15.66 5.59 -46.02
N GLU A 858 -15.53 4.54 -46.83
CA GLU A 858 -14.88 3.27 -46.46
C GLU A 858 -13.40 3.31 -46.85
N TYR A 859 -12.54 2.81 -45.98
CA TYR A 859 -11.09 2.76 -46.12
C TYR A 859 -10.60 1.34 -45.92
N GLU A 860 -9.67 0.89 -46.75
CA GLU A 860 -8.84 -0.29 -46.49
C GLU A 860 -7.51 0.17 -45.89
N TYR A 861 -6.98 -0.61 -44.96
CA TYR A 861 -5.68 -0.37 -44.36
C TYR A 861 -4.91 -1.66 -44.03
N SER A 862 -3.59 -1.51 -43.91
CA SER A 862 -2.66 -2.55 -43.46
C SER A 862 -1.61 -1.92 -42.55
N VAL A 863 -1.23 -2.64 -41.49
CA VAL A 863 -0.10 -2.26 -40.64
C VAL A 863 1.18 -2.69 -41.33
N LEU A 864 2.17 -1.80 -41.29
CA LEU A 864 3.54 -2.05 -41.69
C LEU A 864 4.39 -2.17 -40.43
N VAL A 865 5.19 -3.23 -40.31
CA VAL A 865 6.18 -3.42 -39.25
C VAL A 865 7.56 -3.47 -39.91
N ASP A 866 8.46 -2.58 -39.48
CA ASP A 866 9.79 -2.35 -40.08
C ASP A 866 9.73 -2.13 -41.61
N GLY A 867 8.68 -1.44 -42.05
CA GLY A 867 8.44 -1.09 -43.46
C GLY A 867 7.76 -2.17 -44.31
N GLU A 868 7.54 -3.37 -43.76
CA GLU A 868 6.91 -4.48 -44.48
C GLU A 868 5.46 -4.70 -44.03
N ALA A 869 4.57 -4.94 -44.99
CA ALA A 869 3.17 -5.22 -44.68
C ALA A 869 3.01 -6.59 -44.04
N VAL A 870 2.25 -6.66 -42.94
CA VAL A 870 1.96 -7.93 -42.27
C VAL A 870 1.06 -8.78 -43.17
N LEU A 871 1.53 -9.99 -43.51
CA LEU A 871 0.82 -10.89 -44.43
C LEU A 871 -0.54 -11.31 -43.87
N GLY A 872 -1.56 -11.32 -44.73
CA GLY A 872 -2.92 -11.74 -44.35
C GLY A 872 -3.72 -10.68 -43.58
N GLN A 873 -3.12 -9.56 -43.20
CA GLN A 873 -3.77 -8.47 -42.49
C GLN A 873 -4.23 -7.38 -43.47
N LYS A 874 -5.46 -7.51 -43.97
CA LYS A 874 -6.20 -6.41 -44.59
C LYS A 874 -7.48 -6.17 -43.83
N SER A 875 -7.66 -4.94 -43.40
CA SER A 875 -8.75 -4.51 -42.55
C SER A 875 -9.41 -3.29 -43.16
N SER A 876 -10.67 -3.06 -42.83
CA SER A 876 -11.42 -1.92 -43.38
C SER A 876 -12.24 -1.24 -42.31
N PHE A 877 -12.44 0.07 -42.43
CA PHE A 877 -13.35 0.80 -41.56
C PHE A 877 -14.08 1.89 -42.33
N ARG A 878 -15.13 2.43 -41.71
CA ARG A 878 -15.88 3.55 -42.24
C ARG A 878 -15.72 4.77 -41.34
N THR A 879 -15.43 5.93 -41.93
CA THR A 879 -15.42 7.22 -41.20
C THR A 879 -16.84 7.67 -40.87
N ALA A 880 -17.00 8.47 -39.82
CA ALA A 880 -18.29 9.03 -39.46
C ALA A 880 -18.84 9.93 -40.59
N PRO A 881 -20.17 9.97 -40.82
CA PRO A 881 -20.77 10.96 -41.70
C PRO A 881 -20.66 12.36 -41.10
N SER A 882 -20.56 13.40 -41.96
CA SER A 882 -20.48 14.81 -41.54
C SER A 882 -21.84 15.47 -41.32
N ALA A 883 -22.94 14.75 -41.57
CA ALA A 883 -24.32 15.21 -41.47
C ALA A 883 -25.24 14.05 -41.03
N GLY A 884 -26.56 14.29 -41.00
CA GLY A 884 -27.57 13.27 -40.73
C GLY A 884 -27.47 12.08 -41.67
N ALA A 885 -27.49 10.87 -41.10
CA ALA A 885 -27.37 9.63 -41.83
C ALA A 885 -27.99 8.48 -41.03
N GLN A 886 -28.29 7.39 -41.74
CA GLN A 886 -28.62 6.12 -41.13
C GLN A 886 -27.34 5.35 -40.83
N PHE A 887 -27.23 4.86 -39.59
CA PHE A 887 -26.12 4.01 -39.16
C PHE A 887 -26.56 3.11 -38.01
N THR A 888 -25.73 2.11 -37.73
CA THR A 888 -25.96 1.11 -36.69
C THR A 888 -24.84 1.10 -35.66
N ALA A 889 -25.21 1.04 -34.39
CA ALA A 889 -24.28 0.93 -33.27
C ALA A 889 -24.54 -0.37 -32.51
N ALA A 890 -23.53 -1.22 -32.38
CA ALA A 890 -23.58 -2.36 -31.48
C ALA A 890 -23.05 -1.95 -30.10
N PHE A 891 -23.65 -2.44 -29.02
CA PHE A 891 -23.10 -2.27 -27.67
C PHE A 891 -23.35 -3.46 -26.75
N GLY A 892 -22.51 -3.59 -25.73
CA GLY A 892 -22.71 -4.52 -24.61
C GLY A 892 -21.54 -4.52 -23.63
N SER A 893 -21.73 -5.28 -22.54
CA SER A 893 -20.75 -5.45 -21.45
C SER A 893 -20.63 -6.91 -21.00
N CYS A 894 -19.73 -7.20 -20.07
CA CYS A 894 -19.60 -8.48 -19.36
C CYS A 894 -19.14 -9.63 -20.25
N MET A 895 -17.88 -9.56 -20.69
CA MET A 895 -17.22 -10.60 -21.48
C MET A 895 -16.13 -11.35 -20.68
N LYS A 896 -16.53 -12.41 -19.97
CA LYS A 896 -15.62 -13.17 -19.09
C LYS A 896 -15.02 -14.38 -19.80
N TYR A 897 -13.72 -14.32 -20.05
CA TYR A 897 -12.97 -15.37 -20.74
C TYR A 897 -13.21 -16.77 -20.18
N ALA A 898 -13.11 -16.95 -18.86
CA ALA A 898 -13.23 -18.24 -18.18
C ALA A 898 -14.55 -18.99 -18.45
N TYR A 899 -15.62 -18.30 -18.88
CA TYR A 899 -16.88 -18.96 -19.24
C TYR A 899 -16.96 -19.40 -20.71
N SER A 900 -16.13 -18.86 -21.59
CA SER A 900 -16.17 -19.15 -23.03
C SER A 900 -14.91 -18.66 -23.75
N HIS A 901 -13.88 -19.50 -23.88
CA HIS A 901 -12.61 -19.10 -24.52
C HIS A 901 -12.77 -18.73 -26.01
N THR A 902 -13.87 -19.17 -26.66
CA THR A 902 -14.17 -18.89 -28.08
C THR A 902 -15.16 -17.75 -28.32
N MET A 903 -15.80 -17.22 -27.26
CA MET A 903 -16.82 -16.14 -27.29
C MET A 903 -17.62 -15.99 -28.61
N PRO A 904 -18.49 -16.97 -28.95
CA PRO A 904 -19.15 -17.02 -30.26
C PRO A 904 -20.06 -15.82 -30.58
N ILE A 905 -20.40 -15.00 -29.57
CA ILE A 905 -21.21 -13.79 -29.75
C ILE A 905 -20.54 -12.77 -30.70
N PHE A 906 -19.22 -12.70 -30.73
CA PHE A 906 -18.51 -11.77 -31.62
C PHE A 906 -18.68 -12.14 -33.09
N ASN A 907 -18.84 -13.42 -33.42
CA ASN A 907 -19.22 -13.83 -34.77
C ASN A 907 -20.61 -13.29 -35.15
N LYS A 908 -21.53 -13.18 -34.19
CA LYS A 908 -22.86 -12.59 -34.41
C LYS A 908 -22.82 -11.07 -34.55
N MET A 909 -21.90 -10.39 -33.89
CA MET A 909 -21.65 -8.97 -34.13
C MET A 909 -21.04 -8.74 -35.52
N LEU A 910 -20.08 -9.57 -35.93
CA LEU A 910 -19.51 -9.53 -37.29
C LEU A 910 -20.61 -9.76 -38.35
N ASP A 911 -21.47 -10.77 -38.17
CA ASP A 911 -22.63 -11.02 -39.05
C ASP A 911 -23.57 -9.79 -39.13
N ALA A 912 -23.71 -9.04 -38.05
CA ALA A 912 -24.55 -7.86 -37.97
C ALA A 912 -23.92 -6.61 -38.63
N ALA A 913 -22.61 -6.61 -38.83
CA ALA A 913 -21.83 -5.55 -39.47
C ALA A 913 -22.17 -4.11 -38.98
N PRO A 914 -22.02 -3.82 -37.68
CA PRO A 914 -22.31 -2.50 -37.14
C PRO A 914 -21.35 -1.44 -37.67
N ASP A 915 -21.83 -0.20 -37.85
CA ASP A 915 -20.97 0.94 -38.23
C ASP A 915 -20.05 1.37 -37.08
N LEU A 916 -20.47 1.17 -35.83
CA LEU A 916 -19.66 1.41 -34.63
C LEU A 916 -19.96 0.41 -33.50
N LEU A 917 -18.97 0.20 -32.62
CA LEU A 917 -19.04 -0.68 -31.45
C LEU A 917 -18.77 0.12 -30.16
N LEU A 918 -19.62 -0.06 -29.17
CA LEU A 918 -19.42 0.44 -27.80
C LEU A 918 -19.23 -0.74 -26.85
N LEU A 919 -18.07 -0.82 -26.23
CA LEU A 919 -17.75 -1.79 -25.19
C LEU A 919 -17.82 -1.08 -23.84
N ILE A 920 -18.93 -1.28 -23.14
CA ILE A 920 -19.36 -0.32 -22.13
C ILE A 920 -19.06 -0.73 -20.69
N GLY A 921 -18.24 -1.77 -20.49
CA GLY A 921 -17.92 -2.27 -19.16
C GLY A 921 -17.65 -3.76 -19.14
N ASP A 922 -16.91 -4.23 -18.15
CA ASP A 922 -16.47 -5.62 -18.00
C ASP A 922 -15.95 -6.23 -19.31
N ASN A 923 -15.07 -5.49 -19.96
CA ASN A 923 -14.44 -5.86 -21.23
C ASN A 923 -13.42 -6.99 -21.03
N MET A 924 -12.99 -7.22 -19.80
CA MET A 924 -12.25 -8.35 -19.27
C MET A 924 -12.47 -8.45 -17.75
N TYR A 925 -11.99 -9.55 -17.14
CA TYR A 925 -12.20 -9.84 -15.72
C TYR A 925 -10.87 -10.09 -15.01
N ALA A 926 -10.04 -9.05 -14.88
CA ALA A 926 -8.75 -9.15 -14.22
C ALA A 926 -8.87 -9.17 -12.69
N ASN A 927 -9.78 -8.36 -12.12
CA ASN A 927 -9.93 -8.21 -10.67
C ASN A 927 -8.60 -7.99 -9.95
N SER A 928 -7.74 -7.16 -10.52
CA SER A 928 -6.37 -6.98 -10.03
C SER A 928 -5.93 -5.54 -10.16
N THR A 929 -5.01 -5.17 -9.30
CA THR A 929 -4.38 -3.85 -9.23
C THR A 929 -2.95 -3.89 -9.78
N LEU A 930 -2.48 -5.10 -10.11
CA LEU A 930 -1.12 -5.36 -10.58
C LEU A 930 -1.05 -5.15 -12.11
N PRO A 931 -0.19 -4.23 -12.60
CA PRO A 931 -0.06 -3.97 -14.03
C PRO A 931 0.15 -5.21 -14.91
N PRO A 932 1.01 -6.20 -14.52
CA PRO A 932 1.19 -7.41 -15.32
C PRO A 932 -0.08 -8.25 -15.48
N VAL A 933 -0.92 -8.31 -14.44
CA VAL A 933 -2.19 -9.06 -14.48
C VAL A 933 -3.21 -8.33 -15.36
N LEU A 934 -3.35 -7.01 -15.19
CA LEU A 934 -4.22 -6.18 -16.04
C LEU A 934 -3.85 -6.33 -17.53
N GLN A 935 -2.55 -6.19 -17.84
CA GLN A 935 -2.02 -6.40 -19.18
C GLN A 935 -2.38 -7.79 -19.73
N HIS A 936 -2.15 -8.84 -18.94
CA HIS A 936 -2.43 -10.21 -19.35
C HIS A 936 -3.87 -10.40 -19.82
N TYR A 937 -4.85 -9.92 -19.04
CA TYR A 937 -6.26 -10.08 -19.39
C TYR A 937 -6.69 -9.25 -20.61
N TYR A 938 -6.13 -8.05 -20.81
CA TYR A 938 -6.37 -7.28 -22.04
C TYR A 938 -5.84 -7.99 -23.29
N LEU A 939 -4.63 -8.53 -23.21
CA LEU A 939 -4.02 -9.28 -24.30
C LEU A 939 -4.77 -10.59 -24.56
N ARG A 940 -5.14 -11.33 -23.51
CA ARG A 940 -5.91 -12.58 -23.59
C ARG A 940 -7.23 -12.40 -24.33
N MET A 941 -7.98 -11.31 -24.10
CA MET A 941 -9.20 -11.05 -24.86
C MET A 941 -8.95 -10.86 -26.36
N ARG A 942 -7.81 -10.26 -26.71
CA ARG A 942 -7.40 -9.98 -28.10
C ARG A 942 -6.85 -11.20 -28.85
N THR A 943 -6.58 -12.32 -28.17
CA THR A 943 -6.23 -13.58 -28.84
C THR A 943 -7.47 -14.29 -29.42
N ILE A 944 -8.68 -13.89 -29.01
CA ILE A 944 -9.93 -14.41 -29.57
C ILE A 944 -10.09 -13.88 -31.01
N GLU A 945 -9.94 -14.76 -31.99
CA GLU A 945 -9.93 -14.42 -33.42
C GLU A 945 -11.12 -13.54 -33.83
N SER A 946 -12.35 -13.90 -33.44
CA SER A 946 -13.54 -13.13 -33.80
C SER A 946 -13.61 -11.76 -33.12
N PHE A 947 -13.02 -11.60 -31.94
CA PHE A 947 -12.94 -10.29 -31.27
C PHE A 947 -11.90 -9.40 -31.95
N GLY A 948 -10.71 -9.93 -32.23
CA GLY A 948 -9.68 -9.23 -33.00
C GLY A 948 -10.18 -8.80 -34.38
N ALA A 949 -10.90 -9.69 -35.09
CA ALA A 949 -11.50 -9.37 -36.38
C ALA A 949 -12.58 -8.28 -36.30
N LEU A 950 -13.38 -8.25 -35.23
CA LEU A 950 -14.37 -7.21 -34.99
C LEU A 950 -13.69 -5.85 -34.74
N LEU A 951 -12.71 -5.81 -33.85
CA LEU A 951 -11.95 -4.59 -33.53
C LEU A 951 -11.18 -4.06 -34.74
N ALA A 952 -10.67 -4.94 -35.60
CA ALA A 952 -9.96 -4.55 -36.81
C ALA A 952 -10.88 -3.94 -37.88
N ASN A 953 -12.19 -4.19 -37.83
CA ASN A 953 -13.12 -3.76 -38.89
C ASN A 953 -14.25 -2.83 -38.44
N THR A 954 -14.41 -2.59 -37.14
CA THR A 954 -15.45 -1.73 -36.59
C THR A 954 -14.83 -0.68 -35.67
N PRO A 955 -15.02 0.63 -35.96
CA PRO A 955 -14.67 1.70 -35.04
C PRO A 955 -15.23 1.44 -33.63
N THR A 956 -14.33 1.35 -32.65
CA THR A 956 -14.65 0.91 -31.29
C THR A 956 -14.32 1.98 -30.27
N TRP A 957 -15.24 2.18 -29.33
CA TRP A 957 -15.05 2.98 -28.13
C TRP A 957 -15.32 2.14 -26.90
N ALA A 958 -14.56 2.38 -25.84
CA ALA A 958 -14.73 1.66 -24.59
C ALA A 958 -14.80 2.59 -23.38
N THR A 959 -15.62 2.22 -22.40
CA THR A 959 -15.46 2.61 -20.99
C THR A 959 -15.31 1.32 -20.18
N TRP A 960 -14.84 1.42 -18.94
CA TRP A 960 -14.74 0.26 -18.05
C TRP A 960 -15.99 0.11 -17.18
N ASP A 961 -16.00 -1.00 -16.46
CA ASP A 961 -16.76 -1.19 -15.23
C ASP A 961 -15.81 -1.80 -14.17
N ASP A 962 -16.31 -2.34 -13.06
CA ASP A 962 -15.52 -2.81 -11.92
C ASP A 962 -14.46 -3.87 -12.26
N HIS A 963 -14.76 -4.81 -13.16
CA HIS A 963 -13.87 -5.94 -13.46
C HIS A 963 -12.67 -5.61 -14.36
N ASP A 964 -12.75 -4.53 -15.16
CA ASP A 964 -11.62 -3.96 -15.90
C ASP A 964 -10.85 -2.90 -15.08
N TYR A 965 -11.50 -2.37 -14.04
CA TYR A 965 -10.96 -1.36 -13.15
C TYR A 965 -10.00 -2.04 -12.16
N THR A 966 -10.49 -2.63 -11.08
CA THR A 966 -9.61 -3.20 -10.04
C THR A 966 -10.19 -4.41 -9.32
N GLY A 967 -11.48 -4.72 -9.51
CA GLY A 967 -12.15 -5.76 -8.75
C GLY A 967 -13.64 -5.51 -8.63
N ASN A 968 -14.38 -6.55 -8.27
CA ASN A 968 -15.83 -6.52 -8.14
C ASN A 968 -16.32 -5.40 -7.20
N ASN A 969 -17.30 -4.61 -7.65
CA ASN A 969 -17.92 -3.47 -6.97
C ASN A 969 -16.93 -2.41 -6.46
N LYS A 970 -15.71 -2.34 -7.01
CA LYS A 970 -14.71 -1.38 -6.55
C LYS A 970 -15.03 0.04 -7.04
N ASP A 971 -14.51 1.02 -6.32
CA ASP A 971 -14.82 2.44 -6.50
C ASP A 971 -13.58 3.32 -6.33
N VAL A 972 -13.73 4.62 -6.04
CA VAL A 972 -12.62 5.57 -5.87
C VAL A 972 -11.55 5.10 -4.88
N ASN A 973 -11.90 4.25 -3.92
CA ASN A 973 -11.02 3.80 -2.85
C ASN A 973 -10.16 2.59 -3.23
N SER A 974 -10.22 2.14 -4.49
CA SER A 974 -9.52 0.92 -4.87
C SER A 974 -8.01 1.14 -5.04
N PRO A 975 -7.17 0.29 -4.41
CA PRO A 975 -5.74 0.26 -4.62
C PRO A 975 -5.38 0.16 -6.08
N GLY A 976 -4.43 0.96 -6.54
CA GLY A 976 -3.87 0.82 -7.88
C GLY A 976 -4.86 1.15 -9.00
N LYS A 977 -5.89 1.96 -8.74
CA LYS A 977 -6.76 2.51 -9.79
C LYS A 977 -5.98 3.30 -10.84
N GLU A 978 -4.85 3.90 -10.47
CA GLU A 978 -3.94 4.55 -11.41
C GLU A 978 -3.30 3.53 -12.36
N ASN A 979 -3.00 2.32 -11.88
CA ASN A 979 -2.51 1.23 -12.73
C ASN A 979 -3.60 0.75 -13.69
N ALA A 980 -4.85 0.64 -13.21
CA ALA A 980 -6.01 0.35 -14.05
C ALA A 980 -6.18 1.40 -15.16
N LEU A 981 -6.09 2.68 -14.81
CA LEU A 981 -6.16 3.80 -15.75
C LEU A 981 -5.05 3.74 -16.79
N VAL A 982 -3.81 3.48 -16.37
CA VAL A 982 -2.66 3.33 -17.29
C VAL A 982 -2.90 2.15 -18.23
N ALA A 983 -3.34 0.99 -17.72
CA ALA A 983 -3.64 -0.17 -18.54
C ALA A 983 -4.78 0.14 -19.54
N PHE A 984 -5.88 0.71 -19.07
CA PHE A 984 -7.02 1.06 -19.92
C PHE A 984 -6.62 2.01 -21.06
N LYS A 985 -5.87 3.08 -20.74
CA LYS A 985 -5.32 4.04 -21.72
C LYS A 985 -4.42 3.38 -22.75
N ARG A 986 -3.67 2.35 -22.34
CA ARG A 986 -2.74 1.61 -23.19
C ARG A 986 -3.44 0.71 -24.18
N TYR A 987 -4.57 0.10 -23.81
CA TYR A 987 -5.25 -0.91 -24.66
C TYR A 987 -6.43 -0.38 -25.46
N TRP A 988 -7.00 0.77 -25.10
CA TRP A 988 -8.07 1.41 -25.86
C TRP A 988 -7.53 2.62 -26.63
N ALA A 989 -8.16 2.97 -27.75
CA ALA A 989 -7.79 4.11 -28.58
C ALA A 989 -8.93 5.15 -28.60
N ASN A 990 -9.37 5.54 -27.41
CA ASN A 990 -10.40 6.56 -27.21
C ASN A 990 -9.94 7.96 -27.66
N PRO A 991 -10.85 8.92 -27.85
CA PRO A 991 -10.49 10.28 -28.25
C PRO A 991 -9.54 10.95 -27.25
N TYR A 992 -9.90 10.88 -25.96
CA TYR A 992 -9.17 11.39 -24.81
C TYR A 992 -9.62 10.60 -23.55
N TYR A 993 -9.02 10.90 -22.40
CA TYR A 993 -9.23 10.18 -21.14
C TYR A 993 -9.33 11.16 -19.98
N GLY A 994 -10.56 11.50 -19.59
CA GLY A 994 -10.81 12.54 -18.60
C GLY A 994 -10.72 13.96 -19.17
N THR A 995 -10.47 14.95 -18.32
CA THR A 995 -10.22 16.35 -18.73
C THR A 995 -8.84 16.80 -18.27
N ASP A 996 -8.33 17.93 -18.79
CA ASP A 996 -6.98 18.43 -18.46
C ASP A 996 -6.75 18.51 -16.94
N GLY A 997 -5.81 17.71 -16.44
CA GLY A 997 -5.46 17.64 -15.01
C GLY A 997 -6.34 16.71 -14.16
N LEU A 998 -7.36 16.06 -14.74
CA LEU A 998 -8.30 15.20 -14.03
C LEU A 998 -8.36 13.79 -14.66
N PRO A 999 -7.80 12.77 -13.98
CA PRO A 999 -7.73 11.41 -14.50
C PRO A 999 -9.08 10.67 -14.51
N GLY A 1000 -9.33 9.91 -15.57
CA GLY A 1000 -10.38 8.89 -15.68
C GLY A 1000 -10.57 8.47 -17.13
N VAL A 1001 -11.61 7.71 -17.44
CA VAL A 1001 -11.87 7.18 -18.79
C VAL A 1001 -13.09 7.80 -19.48
N TRP A 1002 -13.66 8.88 -18.93
CA TRP A 1002 -14.80 9.55 -19.55
C TRP A 1002 -14.38 10.40 -20.76
N PHE A 1003 -15.27 10.47 -21.75
CA PHE A 1003 -15.14 11.31 -22.94
C PHE A 1003 -16.47 11.43 -23.69
N SER A 1004 -16.53 12.31 -24.69
CA SER A 1004 -17.60 12.30 -25.68
C SER A 1004 -17.07 12.23 -27.12
N PHE A 1005 -17.91 11.76 -28.03
CA PHE A 1005 -17.63 11.81 -29.46
C PHE A 1005 -18.93 11.91 -30.28
N VAL A 1006 -18.80 12.43 -31.50
CA VAL A 1006 -19.92 12.62 -32.43
C VAL A 1006 -19.80 11.67 -33.61
N TRP A 1007 -20.89 10.99 -33.94
CA TRP A 1007 -21.07 10.22 -35.16
C TRP A 1007 -22.32 10.69 -35.91
N GLY A 1008 -22.15 11.38 -37.03
CA GLY A 1008 -23.25 12.04 -37.72
C GLY A 1008 -23.88 13.13 -36.87
N GLN A 1009 -25.16 13.00 -36.55
CA GLN A 1009 -25.89 13.90 -35.62
C GLN A 1009 -26.21 13.22 -34.28
N VAL A 1010 -25.38 12.27 -33.85
CA VAL A 1010 -25.49 11.61 -32.54
C VAL A 1010 -24.22 11.87 -31.75
N GLU A 1011 -24.36 12.33 -30.52
CA GLU A 1011 -23.24 12.47 -29.59
C GLU A 1011 -23.36 11.43 -28.47
N PHE A 1012 -22.28 10.70 -28.24
CA PHE A 1012 -22.16 9.70 -27.18
C PHE A 1012 -21.32 10.29 -26.06
N PHE A 1013 -21.85 10.25 -24.84
CA PHE A 1013 -21.20 10.67 -23.61
C PHE A 1013 -20.85 9.41 -22.81
N MET A 1014 -19.61 8.96 -22.95
CA MET A 1014 -19.08 7.79 -22.25
C MET A 1014 -18.64 8.26 -20.87
N VAL A 1015 -19.38 7.88 -19.83
CA VAL A 1015 -19.03 8.22 -18.44
C VAL A 1015 -18.13 7.14 -17.84
N ASP A 1016 -17.25 7.58 -16.96
CA ASP A 1016 -16.53 6.75 -15.99
C ASP A 1016 -17.36 6.69 -14.71
N ASP A 1017 -17.74 5.50 -14.31
CA ASP A 1017 -18.59 5.23 -13.14
C ASP A 1017 -17.84 4.50 -12.03
N ARG A 1018 -16.50 4.47 -12.09
CA ARG A 1018 -15.65 3.78 -11.10
C ARG A 1018 -14.60 4.69 -10.50
N TYR A 1019 -13.89 5.49 -11.29
CA TYR A 1019 -12.69 6.22 -10.85
C TYR A 1019 -12.97 7.24 -9.73
N TYR A 1020 -14.10 7.95 -9.83
CA TYR A 1020 -14.53 8.97 -8.87
C TYR A 1020 -15.76 8.57 -8.07
N ARG A 1021 -16.28 7.36 -8.30
CA ARG A 1021 -17.45 6.85 -7.60
C ARG A 1021 -17.16 6.78 -6.12
N ASN A 1022 -18.02 7.40 -5.33
CA ASN A 1022 -17.94 7.41 -3.88
C ASN A 1022 -19.37 7.34 -3.30
N ALA A 1023 -19.76 6.15 -2.87
CA ALA A 1023 -21.07 5.90 -2.27
C ALA A 1023 -21.32 6.75 -1.01
N VAL A 1024 -20.26 7.13 -0.29
CA VAL A 1024 -20.39 7.92 0.93
C VAL A 1024 -20.59 9.40 0.64
N ALA A 1025 -19.84 9.95 -0.33
CA ALA A 1025 -20.08 11.29 -0.87
C ALA A 1025 -21.39 11.38 -1.68
N GLY A 1026 -22.00 10.23 -2.00
CA GLY A 1026 -23.25 10.15 -2.76
C GLY A 1026 -23.07 10.54 -4.23
N THR A 1027 -21.89 10.32 -4.79
CA THR A 1027 -21.54 10.64 -6.18
C THR A 1027 -21.06 9.41 -6.94
N MET A 1028 -21.57 9.19 -8.14
CA MET A 1028 -21.09 8.21 -9.10
C MET A 1028 -19.94 8.77 -9.93
N LEU A 1029 -20.05 10.03 -10.38
CA LEU A 1029 -19.12 10.62 -11.35
C LEU A 1029 -18.03 11.49 -10.69
N GLY A 1030 -18.21 11.91 -9.45
CA GLY A 1030 -17.48 13.04 -8.88
C GLY A 1030 -17.92 14.38 -9.50
N GLN A 1031 -17.61 15.48 -8.79
CA GLN A 1031 -18.09 16.81 -9.14
C GLN A 1031 -17.63 17.28 -10.52
N GLU A 1032 -16.36 17.06 -10.87
CA GLU A 1032 -15.77 17.60 -12.09
C GLU A 1032 -16.32 16.92 -13.36
N GLN A 1033 -16.47 15.60 -13.32
CA GLN A 1033 -17.07 14.86 -14.43
C GLN A 1033 -18.57 15.13 -14.54
N LEU A 1034 -19.27 15.31 -13.41
CA LEU A 1034 -20.66 15.75 -13.41
C LEU A 1034 -20.79 17.12 -14.10
N ASP A 1035 -19.98 18.09 -13.71
CA ASP A 1035 -20.00 19.43 -14.33
C ASP A 1035 -19.67 19.37 -15.82
N TRP A 1036 -18.65 18.59 -16.20
CA TRP A 1036 -18.33 18.31 -17.60
C TRP A 1036 -19.54 17.76 -18.35
N LEU A 1037 -20.23 16.77 -17.79
CA LEU A 1037 -21.39 16.13 -18.42
C LEU A 1037 -22.53 17.12 -18.61
N LEU A 1038 -22.89 17.87 -17.57
CA LEU A 1038 -23.98 18.85 -17.62
C LEU A 1038 -23.69 19.96 -18.66
N ILE A 1039 -22.47 20.52 -18.62
CA ILE A 1039 -22.05 21.55 -19.58
C ILE A 1039 -22.05 21.01 -21.01
N SER A 1040 -21.53 19.80 -21.22
CA SER A 1040 -21.43 19.20 -22.55
C SER A 1040 -22.79 18.83 -23.13
N LEU A 1041 -23.70 18.30 -22.30
CA LEU A 1041 -25.09 18.03 -22.71
C LEU A 1041 -25.81 19.29 -23.15
N GLN A 1042 -25.65 20.39 -22.41
CA GLN A 1042 -26.26 21.67 -22.73
C GLN A 1042 -25.65 22.31 -23.99
N ALA A 1043 -24.35 22.14 -24.22
CA ALA A 1043 -23.65 22.65 -25.40
C ALA A 1043 -23.92 21.84 -26.68
N SER A 1044 -24.29 20.57 -26.54
CA SER A 1044 -24.44 19.64 -27.66
C SER A 1044 -25.62 19.98 -28.59
N THR A 1045 -25.31 20.07 -29.88
CA THR A 1045 -26.29 20.33 -30.95
C THR A 1045 -26.77 19.07 -31.67
N ALA A 1046 -26.33 17.89 -31.23
CA ALA A 1046 -26.71 16.60 -31.81
C ALA A 1046 -28.22 16.32 -31.66
N VAL A 1047 -28.81 15.60 -32.63
CA VAL A 1047 -30.23 15.17 -32.60
C VAL A 1047 -30.46 14.20 -31.45
N PHE A 1048 -29.54 13.25 -31.26
CA PHE A 1048 -29.55 12.32 -30.13
C PHE A 1048 -28.31 12.49 -29.26
N LYS A 1049 -28.48 12.35 -27.95
CA LYS A 1049 -27.45 12.45 -26.92
C LYS A 1049 -27.53 11.18 -26.08
N VAL A 1050 -26.51 10.34 -26.19
CA VAL A 1050 -26.52 9.00 -25.60
C VAL A 1050 -25.59 8.99 -24.40
N LEU A 1051 -26.11 8.83 -23.19
CA LEU A 1051 -25.28 8.70 -21.99
C LEU A 1051 -24.99 7.22 -21.77
N VAL A 1052 -23.72 6.87 -21.59
CA VAL A 1052 -23.25 5.48 -21.54
C VAL A 1052 -22.47 5.25 -20.26
N SER A 1053 -22.95 4.33 -19.41
CA SER A 1053 -22.33 3.94 -18.12
C SER A 1053 -22.09 2.43 -18.11
N GLY A 1054 -21.09 1.95 -17.35
CA GLY A 1054 -20.95 0.50 -17.08
C GLY A 1054 -22.11 -0.03 -16.24
N SER A 1055 -22.43 0.70 -15.18
CA SER A 1055 -23.48 0.46 -14.22
C SER A 1055 -24.87 0.82 -14.75
N GLN A 1056 -25.89 0.09 -14.29
CA GLN A 1056 -27.29 0.37 -14.60
C GLN A 1056 -27.74 1.73 -14.02
N TRP A 1057 -28.45 2.54 -14.82
CA TRP A 1057 -28.99 3.85 -14.45
C TRP A 1057 -30.21 3.76 -13.54
N THR A 1058 -31.09 2.77 -13.73
CA THR A 1058 -32.35 2.61 -12.97
C THR A 1058 -32.19 2.65 -11.45
N LEU A 1059 -33.19 3.21 -10.76
CA LEU A 1059 -33.26 3.19 -9.29
C LEU A 1059 -33.75 1.84 -8.73
N GLY A 1060 -34.21 0.94 -9.59
CA GLY A 1060 -34.50 -0.46 -9.26
C GLY A 1060 -33.33 -1.39 -9.56
N GLY A 1061 -32.10 -0.87 -9.52
CA GLY A 1061 -30.86 -1.58 -9.79
C GLY A 1061 -30.23 -2.16 -8.51
N SER A 1062 -29.01 -2.68 -8.64
CA SER A 1062 -28.25 -3.19 -7.50
C SER A 1062 -27.73 -2.04 -6.61
N THR A 1063 -27.27 -2.36 -5.40
CA THR A 1063 -26.51 -1.41 -4.57
C THR A 1063 -25.19 -1.00 -5.20
N ASP A 1064 -24.74 -1.71 -6.23
CA ASP A 1064 -23.57 -1.35 -7.01
C ASP A 1064 -23.90 -0.54 -8.28
N SER A 1065 -25.13 -0.08 -8.46
CA SER A 1065 -25.56 0.70 -9.63
C SER A 1065 -25.91 2.14 -9.27
N TRP A 1066 -26.42 2.92 -10.24
CA TRP A 1066 -26.96 4.26 -10.00
C TRP A 1066 -28.12 4.30 -9.00
N ALA A 1067 -28.71 3.14 -8.65
CA ALA A 1067 -29.70 3.04 -7.57
C ALA A 1067 -29.17 3.52 -6.21
N SER A 1068 -27.85 3.45 -5.98
CA SER A 1068 -27.20 3.99 -4.78
C SER A 1068 -26.93 5.50 -4.86
N PHE A 1069 -27.12 6.11 -6.04
CA PHE A 1069 -26.83 7.51 -6.32
C PHE A 1069 -28.06 8.29 -6.83
N PRO A 1070 -29.23 8.16 -6.18
CA PRO A 1070 -30.48 8.72 -6.70
C PRO A 1070 -30.47 10.24 -6.79
N VAL A 1071 -29.70 10.92 -5.93
CA VAL A 1071 -29.58 12.38 -5.94
C VAL A 1071 -28.82 12.85 -7.18
N GLU A 1072 -27.66 12.27 -7.47
CA GLU A 1072 -26.86 12.65 -8.64
C GLU A 1072 -27.53 12.24 -9.96
N GLN A 1073 -28.14 11.05 -10.00
CA GLN A 1073 -28.96 10.63 -11.14
C GLN A 1073 -30.11 11.63 -11.39
N ALA A 1074 -30.80 12.05 -10.33
CA ALA A 1074 -31.85 13.06 -10.44
C ALA A 1074 -31.31 14.42 -10.90
N LEU A 1075 -30.13 14.85 -10.44
CA LEU A 1075 -29.50 16.10 -10.90
C LEU A 1075 -29.25 16.10 -12.41
N ILE A 1076 -28.76 14.99 -12.97
CA ILE A 1076 -28.52 14.84 -14.41
C ILE A 1076 -29.85 14.90 -15.18
N LEU A 1077 -30.84 14.11 -14.77
CA LEU A 1077 -32.13 14.07 -15.44
C LEU A 1077 -32.91 15.39 -15.29
N ASP A 1078 -32.84 16.04 -14.14
CA ASP A 1078 -33.46 17.34 -13.89
C ASP A 1078 -32.76 18.44 -14.70
N HIS A 1079 -31.45 18.37 -14.89
CA HIS A 1079 -30.72 19.31 -15.74
C HIS A 1079 -31.16 19.20 -17.21
N VAL A 1080 -31.29 17.97 -17.73
CA VAL A 1080 -31.84 17.70 -19.08
C VAL A 1080 -33.20 18.36 -19.22
N MET A 1081 -34.03 18.29 -18.17
CA MET A 1081 -35.38 18.84 -18.19
C MET A 1081 -35.43 20.36 -18.06
N ALA A 1082 -34.71 20.93 -17.10
CA ALA A 1082 -34.69 22.36 -16.85
C ALA A 1082 -34.20 23.16 -18.07
N HIS A 1083 -33.34 22.55 -18.89
CA HIS A 1083 -32.77 23.16 -20.08
C HIS A 1083 -33.41 22.67 -21.39
N ALA A 1084 -34.48 21.85 -21.31
CA ALA A 1084 -35.20 21.30 -22.46
C ALA A 1084 -34.29 20.59 -23.48
N ILE A 1085 -33.30 19.83 -22.99
CA ILE A 1085 -32.35 19.08 -23.82
C ILE A 1085 -33.08 17.87 -24.44
N SER A 1086 -33.23 17.88 -25.76
CA SER A 1086 -33.96 16.84 -26.51
C SER A 1086 -33.07 15.69 -26.95
N GLY A 1087 -33.67 14.50 -27.13
CA GLY A 1087 -33.03 13.33 -27.75
C GLY A 1087 -32.11 12.54 -26.81
N VAL A 1088 -32.29 12.66 -25.49
CA VAL A 1088 -31.48 12.00 -24.47
C VAL A 1088 -32.02 10.60 -24.16
N PHE A 1089 -31.15 9.60 -24.19
CA PHE A 1089 -31.42 8.27 -23.64
C PHE A 1089 -30.13 7.62 -23.14
N LEU A 1090 -30.27 6.53 -22.37
CA LEU A 1090 -29.21 5.97 -21.56
C LEU A 1090 -28.87 4.53 -21.99
N LEU A 1091 -27.59 4.18 -21.95
CA LEU A 1091 -27.08 2.81 -22.14
C LEU A 1091 -26.36 2.35 -20.88
N SER A 1092 -26.48 1.06 -20.56
CA SER A 1092 -25.84 0.43 -19.39
C SER A 1092 -25.50 -1.06 -19.54
N GLY A 1093 -24.71 -1.58 -18.60
CA GLY A 1093 -24.19 -2.94 -18.52
C GLY A 1093 -24.36 -3.59 -17.15
N ASP A 1094 -23.28 -4.16 -16.58
CA ASP A 1094 -23.14 -4.81 -15.26
C ASP A 1094 -24.00 -6.06 -15.00
N ILE A 1095 -25.31 -5.90 -15.03
CA ILE A 1095 -26.27 -6.79 -14.33
C ILE A 1095 -26.46 -8.20 -14.92
N HIS A 1096 -25.67 -8.62 -15.89
CA HIS A 1096 -25.76 -9.92 -16.57
C HIS A 1096 -27.16 -10.27 -17.14
N ARG A 1097 -27.91 -9.27 -17.59
CA ARG A 1097 -29.19 -9.46 -18.30
C ARG A 1097 -29.51 -8.25 -19.16
N THR A 1098 -30.37 -8.44 -20.16
CA THR A 1098 -30.75 -7.38 -21.09
C THR A 1098 -32.09 -6.80 -20.71
N GLU A 1099 -32.18 -5.48 -20.59
CA GLU A 1099 -33.39 -4.79 -20.15
C GLU A 1099 -33.66 -3.52 -20.97
N THR A 1100 -34.94 -3.18 -21.07
CA THR A 1100 -35.37 -1.84 -21.50
C THR A 1100 -36.26 -1.26 -20.42
N ARG A 1101 -35.85 -0.12 -19.87
CA ARG A 1101 -36.55 0.55 -18.79
C ARG A 1101 -36.96 1.96 -19.18
N ARG A 1102 -38.09 2.39 -18.64
CA ARG A 1102 -38.53 3.79 -18.66
C ARG A 1102 -38.31 4.38 -17.28
N LEU A 1103 -37.35 5.29 -17.17
CA LEU A 1103 -36.93 5.92 -15.91
C LEU A 1103 -37.76 7.17 -15.61
N ARG A 1104 -38.18 7.91 -16.64
CA ARG A 1104 -39.10 9.05 -16.49
C ARG A 1104 -40.15 9.08 -17.58
N ASP A 1105 -41.37 9.41 -17.17
CA ASP A 1105 -42.56 9.51 -18.03
C ASP A 1105 -42.71 10.93 -18.61
N ALA A 1106 -43.20 11.03 -19.84
CA ALA A 1106 -43.52 12.25 -20.60
C ALA A 1106 -44.49 13.22 -19.90
N SER A 1107 -45.10 12.85 -18.78
CA SER A 1107 -45.83 13.80 -17.93
C SER A 1107 -44.91 14.70 -17.09
N ALA A 1108 -43.68 14.25 -16.83
CA ALA A 1108 -42.61 15.02 -16.18
C ALA A 1108 -41.59 15.59 -17.19
N THR A 1109 -41.59 15.09 -18.43
CA THR A 1109 -40.66 15.47 -19.50
C THR A 1109 -41.36 15.90 -20.80
N SER A 1110 -40.64 16.34 -21.84
CA SER A 1110 -41.25 16.51 -23.19
C SER A 1110 -41.32 15.19 -23.97
N TYR A 1111 -40.63 14.14 -23.50
CA TYR A 1111 -40.58 12.76 -24.03
C TYR A 1111 -40.00 11.80 -22.98
N ASP A 1112 -40.40 10.53 -23.00
CA ASP A 1112 -39.91 9.50 -22.08
C ASP A 1112 -38.37 9.34 -22.14
N VAL A 1113 -37.71 9.25 -20.98
CA VAL A 1113 -36.28 8.92 -20.89
C VAL A 1113 -36.13 7.41 -20.73
N TRP A 1114 -35.47 6.80 -21.71
CA TRP A 1114 -35.27 5.35 -21.81
C TRP A 1114 -33.86 4.95 -21.43
N GLU A 1115 -33.76 3.80 -20.75
CA GLU A 1115 -32.51 3.08 -20.53
C GLU A 1115 -32.55 1.76 -21.30
N PHE A 1116 -31.45 1.45 -21.99
CA PHE A 1116 -31.21 0.15 -22.62
C PHE A 1116 -29.98 -0.51 -22.01
N THR A 1117 -30.19 -1.60 -21.27
CA THR A 1117 -29.13 -2.38 -20.63
C THR A 1117 -28.79 -3.60 -21.49
N SER A 1118 -27.51 -3.84 -21.77
CA SER A 1118 -27.07 -4.95 -22.64
C SER A 1118 -25.94 -5.78 -22.03
N SER A 1119 -26.29 -6.68 -21.12
CA SER A 1119 -25.40 -7.71 -20.56
C SER A 1119 -26.10 -9.09 -20.55
N PRO A 1120 -25.37 -10.21 -20.47
CA PRO A 1120 -23.93 -10.34 -20.63
C PRO A 1120 -23.54 -10.69 -22.08
N LEU A 1121 -22.40 -10.18 -22.54
CA LEU A 1121 -21.80 -10.58 -23.82
C LEU A 1121 -21.27 -12.01 -23.78
N ALA A 1122 -20.49 -12.35 -22.75
CA ALA A 1122 -19.88 -13.67 -22.58
C ALA A 1122 -19.76 -14.08 -21.10
N ASN A 1123 -20.80 -13.83 -20.31
CA ASN A 1123 -20.90 -14.23 -18.91
C ASN A 1123 -22.12 -15.15 -18.67
N THR A 1124 -22.35 -15.56 -17.42
CA THR A 1124 -23.60 -16.17 -16.95
C THR A 1124 -24.72 -15.14 -16.94
N SER A 1125 -25.97 -15.56 -17.10
CA SER A 1125 -27.13 -14.67 -17.11
C SER A 1125 -27.79 -14.59 -15.72
N SER A 1126 -28.33 -13.42 -15.36
CA SER A 1126 -29.11 -13.18 -14.14
C SER A 1126 -30.60 -13.05 -14.45
N GLY A 1127 -31.47 -13.42 -13.50
CA GLY A 1127 -32.92 -13.43 -13.68
C GLY A 1127 -33.56 -12.05 -13.81
N CYS A 1128 -34.69 -11.97 -14.52
CA CYS A 1128 -35.47 -10.74 -14.65
C CYS A 1128 -36.11 -10.27 -13.32
N PRO A 1129 -36.19 -8.95 -13.07
CA PRO A 1129 -36.77 -8.38 -11.84
C PRO A 1129 -38.29 -8.54 -11.76
N GLY A 1130 -38.83 -8.43 -10.54
CA GLY A 1130 -40.27 -8.51 -10.27
C GLY A 1130 -41.04 -7.23 -10.61
N SER A 1131 -42.37 -7.22 -10.41
CA SER A 1131 -43.26 -6.11 -10.83
C SER A 1131 -43.31 -4.89 -9.91
N ASN A 1132 -42.48 -4.83 -8.86
CA ASN A 1132 -42.58 -3.80 -7.79
C ASN A 1132 -41.41 -2.79 -7.80
N GLU A 1133 -40.78 -2.60 -8.95
CA GLU A 1133 -39.65 -1.70 -9.12
C GLU A 1133 -40.10 -0.22 -9.24
N PRO A 1134 -39.26 0.75 -8.82
CA PRO A 1134 -39.56 2.18 -8.94
C PRO A 1134 -39.65 2.66 -10.39
N ASP A 1135 -38.96 1.98 -11.32
CA ASP A 1135 -38.95 2.26 -12.75
C ASP A 1135 -39.73 1.20 -13.54
N THR A 1136 -40.26 1.58 -14.72
CA THR A 1136 -41.05 0.64 -15.53
C THR A 1136 -40.15 -0.21 -16.42
N VAL A 1137 -40.06 -1.51 -16.13
CA VAL A 1137 -39.43 -2.50 -17.01
C VAL A 1137 -40.40 -2.82 -18.16
N VAL A 1138 -39.97 -2.55 -19.39
CA VAL A 1138 -40.76 -2.79 -20.61
C VAL A 1138 -40.35 -4.08 -21.31
N TYR A 1139 -39.07 -4.43 -21.23
CA TYR A 1139 -38.52 -5.66 -21.76
C TYR A 1139 -37.41 -6.17 -20.84
N CYS A 1140 -37.33 -7.49 -20.67
CA CYS A 1140 -36.22 -8.14 -20.00
C CYS A 1140 -35.96 -9.51 -20.63
N ALA A 1141 -34.68 -9.89 -20.75
CA ALA A 1141 -34.23 -11.20 -21.19
C ALA A 1141 -33.05 -11.69 -20.35
N ASP A 1142 -33.21 -12.90 -19.79
CA ASP A 1142 -32.34 -13.49 -18.75
C ASP A 1142 -31.82 -14.92 -19.09
N SER A 1143 -32.13 -15.44 -20.27
CA SER A 1143 -31.91 -16.86 -20.60
C SER A 1143 -30.76 -17.14 -21.56
N THR A 1144 -30.13 -16.11 -22.14
CA THR A 1144 -29.00 -16.24 -23.07
C THR A 1144 -28.05 -15.05 -22.97
N ARG A 1145 -26.93 -15.10 -23.71
CA ARG A 1145 -26.01 -13.97 -23.93
C ARG A 1145 -26.55 -13.03 -25.01
N TYR A 1146 -26.35 -11.74 -24.85
CA TYR A 1146 -26.94 -10.71 -25.72
C TYR A 1146 -25.97 -9.58 -26.02
N PHE A 1147 -26.11 -9.02 -27.22
CA PHE A 1147 -25.66 -7.68 -27.54
C PHE A 1147 -26.81 -6.91 -28.16
N SER A 1148 -26.77 -5.58 -28.06
CA SER A 1148 -27.83 -4.71 -28.56
C SER A 1148 -27.37 -3.98 -29.80
N LEU A 1149 -28.27 -3.85 -30.79
CA LEU A 1149 -28.02 -3.11 -32.03
C LEU A 1149 -28.99 -1.93 -32.13
N LEU A 1150 -28.46 -0.72 -31.97
CA LEU A 1150 -29.19 0.53 -32.12
C LEU A 1150 -29.14 0.96 -33.59
N LYS A 1151 -30.29 1.35 -34.14
CA LYS A 1151 -30.40 1.90 -35.51
C LYS A 1151 -30.82 3.35 -35.42
N PHE A 1152 -29.94 4.24 -35.86
CA PHE A 1152 -30.20 5.68 -35.87
C PHE A 1152 -30.67 6.11 -37.26
N ASP A 1153 -31.62 7.03 -37.28
CA ASP A 1153 -32.10 7.76 -38.46
C ASP A 1153 -32.18 9.23 -38.07
N THR A 1154 -31.25 10.06 -38.56
CA THR A 1154 -30.99 11.43 -38.08
C THR A 1154 -31.03 12.50 -39.15
#